data_AF-A0A937HS09-F1
#
_entry.id   AF-A0A937HS09-F1
#
_cell.length_a   1.000
_cell.length_b   1.000
_cell.length_c   1.000
_cell.angle_alpha   90.00
_cell.angle_beta   90.00
_cell.angle_gamma   90.00
#
_symmetry.space_group_name_H-M   'P 1'
#
loop_
_entity.id
_entity.type
_entity.pdbx_description
1 polymer ?
#
loop_
_entity_poly.entity_id
_entity_poly.type
_entity_poly.pdbx_seq_one_letter_code
_entity_poly.pdbx_strand_id
1 'polypeptide(L)'
;MTGLGFSALRGMLRRGSSPWTPPSASWSRPFGLGWDQPYSVRYASNLDDGPNHGMPLGGFGAGCFGRAPDGNTNLWHLDGGEHWFGTLPDCQFSLWEKQGDDLRAHALAVAPEGDASRPDAAASLPTWSWYPASTAERSTGTYAARYPLSWTHYDGVFRAGVLCEAFSPILPGDYQRSSYPVAVFRWQLANPTNQPLELSLMVSWRNTVGWFTNTDASAEVHFRDDGSPEHNYSPAIGRGEGQRNRAINEPGVTGVLLEGRSSEPIAEGEGQWCLAVPDDLDGVDVLRCSRWDPCGDGSEIWTPFAAEGRIPESDNDRESRAGEQASAAMVVKFTLAPGESREIPVVISWDLPITAFASGCADRRRYTDFFGSDGRNAAAIAAEALRDWSDWRERIEAWQQPVLERKALPEPVRMALFNELYDLCSGGSLWTAATAKDPYGRFGVLECLDYAWYESLDVRLYGSFALLQLWPELDKAVLRSFSRAIPARDATQRPIGWYFTQGRGRVEADRKVAGATPHDLGAPNELPFDATNYTAYQDCNLWKDLASDFVLQVWRTFLLAPTGEDLNFLAECWPSAVQALDYLKGFDVNDDGLPDNGGAPDQTFDDWPLKGVSAYCGALWIAALEAALAMAQRLQLDLGLDTTVEQRRFGQWLEQSRSNFDRLLWNGEYYEIDAESGTPVVMADQLCGDFYARLLGLPSVVSDANALSTLNVVRDACFERFEGGTLGVANGLRRDGTPLDPDGTHPLEVWTGINFGIASYFRLMGQSDTALAITGAVVNQVYSGGLQFRTPEAITAVNTFRACHYLRAMAIWGLWATDTDWAEIPGASER
;
A
#
# COMPACT_ATOMS: atom_id res chain seq x y z
N MET A 1 -20.32 -36.01 47.93
CA MET A 1 -20.49 -34.54 47.91
C MET A 1 -20.06 -34.06 46.53
N THR A 2 -21.05 -33.76 45.71
CA THR A 2 -20.95 -33.29 44.33
C THR A 2 -20.60 -31.80 44.29
N GLY A 3 -19.43 -31.46 43.77
CA GLY A 3 -19.08 -30.09 43.39
C GLY A 3 -19.51 -29.84 41.95
N LEU A 4 -20.70 -29.28 41.76
CA LEU A 4 -21.16 -28.79 40.47
C LEU A 4 -20.33 -27.54 40.09
N GLY A 5 -19.63 -27.63 38.96
CA GLY A 5 -18.79 -26.58 38.42
C GLY A 5 -19.62 -25.36 37.99
N PHE A 6 -19.16 -24.19 38.44
CA PHE A 6 -19.71 -22.87 38.11
C PHE A 6 -19.56 -22.46 36.61
N SER A 7 -19.06 -23.33 35.73
CA SER A 7 -18.96 -23.05 34.28
C SER A 7 -20.26 -23.35 33.50
N ALA A 8 -21.11 -24.25 34.00
CA ALA A 8 -22.35 -24.63 33.30
C ALA A 8 -23.50 -23.60 33.46
N LEU A 9 -23.39 -22.67 34.42
CA LEU A 9 -24.45 -21.70 34.74
C LEU A 9 -24.32 -20.35 34.03
N ARG A 10 -23.23 -20.09 33.28
CA ARG A 10 -23.14 -18.92 32.37
C ARG A 10 -23.76 -19.16 30.99
N GLY A 11 -23.99 -20.40 30.60
CA GLY A 11 -24.56 -20.75 29.29
C GLY A 11 -26.08 -20.57 29.16
N MET A 12 -26.84 -20.50 30.26
CA MET A 12 -28.31 -20.49 30.21
C MET A 12 -28.97 -19.10 30.38
N LEU A 13 -28.19 -18.02 30.53
CA LEU A 13 -28.70 -16.65 30.74
C LEU A 13 -28.33 -15.63 29.65
N ARG A 14 -27.76 -16.05 28.51
CA ARG A 14 -27.63 -15.23 27.30
C ARG A 14 -28.62 -15.70 26.22
N ARG A 15 -29.93 -15.58 26.49
CA ARG A 15 -30.95 -15.61 25.43
C ARG A 15 -31.10 -14.21 24.87
N GLY A 16 -30.17 -13.89 23.98
CA GLY A 16 -30.02 -12.66 23.24
C GLY A 16 -28.62 -12.73 22.64
N SER A 17 -28.51 -13.08 21.36
CA SER A 17 -27.23 -12.98 20.65
C SER A 17 -26.72 -11.55 20.85
N SER A 18 -25.56 -11.39 21.47
CA SER A 18 -24.93 -10.09 21.48
C SER A 18 -24.57 -9.78 20.01
N PRO A 19 -24.92 -8.59 19.49
CA PRO A 19 -24.58 -8.23 18.12
C PRO A 19 -23.07 -8.37 17.92
N TRP A 20 -22.67 -8.89 16.75
CA TRP A 20 -21.26 -8.96 16.40
C TRP A 20 -20.68 -7.55 16.38
N THR A 21 -19.50 -7.40 16.97
CA THR A 21 -18.76 -6.14 16.98
C THR A 21 -17.46 -6.34 16.21
N PRO A 22 -17.08 -5.40 15.33
CA PRO A 22 -15.76 -5.42 14.72
C PRO A 22 -14.66 -5.61 15.76
N PRO A 23 -13.59 -6.35 15.44
CA PRO A 23 -12.41 -6.41 16.29
C PRO A 23 -11.88 -5.01 16.63
N SER A 24 -11.21 -4.89 17.77
CA SER A 24 -10.64 -3.60 18.19
C SER A 24 -9.63 -3.08 17.17
N ALA A 25 -9.58 -1.75 17.03
CA ALA A 25 -8.73 -1.07 16.06
C ALA A 25 -8.94 -1.57 14.62
N SER A 26 -10.19 -1.85 14.26
CA SER A 26 -10.60 -2.12 12.89
C SER A 26 -11.43 -0.96 12.34
N TRP A 27 -11.15 -0.56 11.10
CA TRP A 27 -12.10 0.26 10.36
C TRP A 27 -13.34 -0.57 10.10
N SER A 28 -14.54 0.03 10.11
CA SER A 28 -15.76 -0.70 9.77
C SER A 28 -16.81 0.20 9.15
N ARG A 29 -17.65 -0.42 8.32
CA ARG A 29 -18.80 0.22 7.68
C ARG A 29 -19.96 -0.77 7.58
N PRO A 30 -21.22 -0.31 7.79
CA PRO A 30 -22.38 -1.15 7.48
C PRO A 30 -22.33 -1.61 6.02
N PHE A 31 -22.63 -2.90 5.82
CA PHE A 31 -22.45 -3.57 4.53
C PHE A 31 -23.22 -2.85 3.42
N GLY A 32 -22.53 -2.40 2.37
CA GLY A 32 -23.15 -1.77 1.21
C GLY A 32 -23.80 -0.40 1.43
N LEU A 33 -23.58 0.28 2.56
CA LEU A 33 -24.24 1.56 2.85
C LEU A 33 -23.83 2.70 1.88
N GLY A 34 -22.68 2.62 1.23
CA GLY A 34 -22.15 3.72 0.40
C GLY A 34 -21.70 4.91 1.25
N TRP A 35 -21.40 6.07 0.65
CA TRP A 35 -20.97 7.31 1.32
C TRP A 35 -21.82 8.48 0.85
N ASP A 36 -22.21 9.37 1.77
CA ASP A 36 -23.05 10.53 1.44
C ASP A 36 -22.25 11.64 0.72
N GLN A 37 -21.06 11.95 1.23
CA GLN A 37 -20.15 12.98 0.70
C GLN A 37 -18.71 12.48 0.76
N PRO A 38 -18.32 11.50 -0.08
CA PRO A 38 -16.93 11.09 -0.17
C PRO A 38 -16.07 12.24 -0.73
N TYR A 39 -14.77 12.21 -0.42
CA TYR A 39 -13.79 13.04 -1.11
C TYR A 39 -13.78 12.72 -2.60
N SER A 40 -13.61 13.74 -3.44
CA SER A 40 -13.47 13.59 -4.90
C SER A 40 -12.13 14.10 -5.38
N VAL A 41 -11.65 13.57 -6.50
CA VAL A 41 -10.37 14.01 -7.06
C VAL A 41 -10.42 15.47 -7.48
N ARG A 42 -9.31 16.19 -7.26
CA ARG A 42 -9.17 17.61 -7.61
C ARG A 42 -8.92 17.82 -9.10
N TYR A 43 -8.05 17.01 -9.69
CA TYR A 43 -7.64 17.11 -11.09
C TYR A 43 -8.21 15.94 -11.88
N ALA A 44 -8.77 16.21 -13.05
CA ALA A 44 -9.38 15.17 -13.89
C ALA A 44 -8.35 14.17 -14.46
N SER A 45 -7.07 14.54 -14.45
CA SER A 45 -5.94 13.70 -14.84
C SER A 45 -5.50 12.71 -13.76
N ASN A 46 -5.99 12.85 -12.52
CA ASN A 46 -5.74 11.89 -11.45
C ASN A 46 -6.89 10.87 -11.30
N LEU A 47 -6.56 9.69 -10.80
CA LEU A 47 -7.45 8.56 -10.59
C LEU A 47 -8.54 8.86 -9.53
N ASP A 48 -9.78 8.48 -9.84
CA ASP A 48 -10.89 8.44 -8.88
C ASP A 48 -11.84 7.27 -9.13
N ASP A 49 -11.58 6.17 -8.44
CA ASP A 49 -12.41 4.95 -8.48
C ASP A 49 -13.67 5.02 -7.59
N GLY A 50 -13.93 6.17 -6.96
CA GLY A 50 -14.93 6.32 -5.92
C GLY A 50 -14.60 5.59 -4.60
N PRO A 51 -15.41 5.73 -3.54
CA PRO A 51 -15.01 5.35 -2.19
C PRO A 51 -15.11 3.84 -1.89
N ASN A 52 -15.54 3.00 -2.84
CA ASN A 52 -15.86 1.60 -2.58
C ASN A 52 -14.62 0.68 -2.58
N HIS A 53 -13.61 1.04 -1.79
CA HIS A 53 -12.37 0.28 -1.62
C HIS A 53 -12.43 -0.54 -0.34
N GLY A 54 -12.01 -1.80 -0.45
CA GLY A 54 -11.76 -2.69 0.67
C GLY A 54 -10.28 -3.07 0.73
N MET A 55 -9.92 -3.76 1.81
CA MET A 55 -8.58 -4.28 2.02
C MET A 55 -8.13 -5.19 0.84
N PRO A 56 -6.93 -4.97 0.28
CA PRO A 56 -6.40 -5.83 -0.77
C PRO A 56 -5.99 -7.22 -0.23
N LEU A 57 -6.04 -8.23 -1.10
CA LEU A 57 -5.67 -9.62 -0.85
C LEU A 57 -4.60 -10.05 -1.88
N GLY A 58 -3.39 -10.30 -1.39
CA GLY A 58 -2.23 -10.72 -2.16
C GLY A 58 -0.95 -10.48 -1.36
N GLY A 59 0.12 -11.21 -1.70
CA GLY A 59 1.46 -10.95 -1.19
C GLY A 59 2.14 -9.80 -1.94
N PHE A 60 3.18 -9.25 -1.33
CA PHE A 60 4.01 -8.21 -1.91
C PHE A 60 4.62 -8.68 -3.24
N GLY A 61 4.51 -7.86 -4.30
CA GLY A 61 5.02 -8.20 -5.64
C GLY A 61 4.33 -9.38 -6.33
N ALA A 62 3.32 -9.99 -5.72
CA ALA A 62 2.58 -11.12 -6.25
C ALA A 62 1.39 -10.68 -7.12
N GLY A 63 1.06 -9.39 -7.07
CA GLY A 63 -0.22 -8.83 -7.47
C GLY A 63 -1.31 -9.08 -6.44
N CYS A 64 -2.43 -8.38 -6.52
CA CYS A 64 -3.56 -8.53 -5.59
C CYS A 64 -4.91 -8.23 -6.23
N PHE A 65 -5.98 -8.62 -5.53
CA PHE A 65 -7.34 -8.14 -5.80
C PHE A 65 -8.01 -7.63 -4.53
N GLY A 66 -9.02 -6.77 -4.65
CA GLY A 66 -9.74 -6.20 -3.51
C GLY A 66 -11.22 -6.57 -3.51
N ARG A 67 -11.73 -6.88 -2.31
CA ARG A 67 -13.16 -7.09 -2.06
C ARG A 67 -13.72 -5.95 -1.22
N ALA A 68 -14.65 -5.21 -1.80
CA ALA A 68 -15.17 -3.97 -1.28
C ALA A 68 -16.18 -4.16 -0.12
N PRO A 69 -16.50 -3.09 0.64
CA PRO A 69 -17.46 -3.13 1.76
C PRO A 69 -18.90 -3.50 1.40
N ASP A 70 -19.24 -3.46 0.12
CA ASP A 70 -20.50 -3.95 -0.44
C ASP A 70 -20.43 -5.41 -0.90
N GLY A 71 -19.28 -6.07 -0.74
CA GLY A 71 -19.02 -7.46 -1.10
C GLY A 71 -18.55 -7.69 -2.54
N ASN A 72 -18.49 -6.67 -3.39
CA ASN A 72 -18.05 -6.80 -4.79
C ASN A 72 -16.52 -6.94 -4.90
N THR A 73 -16.04 -7.70 -5.89
CA THR A 73 -14.62 -7.78 -6.23
C THR A 73 -14.33 -6.80 -7.36
N ASN A 74 -13.62 -5.70 -7.06
CA ASN A 74 -13.51 -4.54 -7.96
C ASN A 74 -12.08 -4.03 -8.18
N LEU A 75 -11.15 -4.23 -7.24
CA LEU A 75 -9.77 -3.82 -7.41
C LEU A 75 -8.95 -4.98 -7.99
N TRP A 76 -8.16 -4.72 -9.02
CA TRP A 76 -7.27 -5.70 -9.64
C TRP A 76 -5.92 -5.07 -9.96
N HIS A 77 -4.91 -5.46 -9.19
CA HIS A 77 -3.51 -5.07 -9.35
C HIS A 77 -2.68 -6.34 -9.58
N LEU A 78 -3.02 -7.07 -10.63
CA LEU A 78 -2.38 -8.36 -10.92
C LEU A 78 -1.15 -8.22 -11.80
N ASP A 79 -1.03 -7.09 -12.49
CA ASP A 79 0.12 -6.69 -13.28
C ASP A 79 0.97 -5.68 -12.47
N GLY A 80 2.29 -5.83 -12.55
CA GLY A 80 3.23 -5.17 -11.65
C GLY A 80 3.33 -3.67 -11.90
N GLY A 81 2.71 -2.87 -11.04
CA GLY A 81 2.67 -1.41 -11.17
C GLY A 81 1.50 -0.87 -11.97
N GLU A 82 0.55 -1.73 -12.36
CA GLU A 82 -0.56 -1.37 -13.22
C GLU A 82 -1.90 -1.50 -12.52
N HIS A 83 -2.88 -0.73 -12.98
CA HIS A 83 -4.16 -0.56 -12.30
C HIS A 83 -5.36 -0.88 -13.18
N TRP A 84 -6.26 -1.72 -12.65
CA TRP A 84 -7.61 -1.88 -13.18
C TRP A 84 -8.64 -1.94 -12.06
N PHE A 85 -9.59 -1.00 -12.08
CA PHE A 85 -10.75 -0.99 -11.21
C PHE A 85 -12.03 -1.30 -11.99
N GLY A 86 -12.67 -2.41 -11.64
CA GLY A 86 -13.86 -2.89 -12.32
C GLY A 86 -14.47 -4.10 -11.64
N THR A 87 -15.79 -4.05 -11.44
CA THR A 87 -16.51 -5.17 -10.84
C THR A 87 -16.66 -6.32 -11.83
N LEU A 88 -16.29 -7.53 -11.42
CA LEU A 88 -16.62 -8.79 -12.09
C LEU A 88 -17.71 -9.53 -11.28
N PRO A 89 -18.99 -9.44 -11.67
CA PRO A 89 -20.12 -9.89 -10.85
C PRO A 89 -20.12 -11.38 -10.47
N ASP A 90 -19.52 -12.21 -11.31
CA ASP A 90 -19.38 -13.65 -11.14
C ASP A 90 -18.15 -14.08 -10.32
N CYS A 91 -17.24 -13.16 -9.97
CA CYS A 91 -16.16 -13.39 -9.01
C CYS A 91 -16.70 -13.15 -7.59
N GLN A 92 -17.42 -14.13 -7.06
CA GLN A 92 -18.30 -13.93 -5.91
C GLN A 92 -18.56 -15.19 -5.06
N PHE A 93 -18.73 -14.98 -3.76
CA PHE A 93 -19.31 -15.93 -2.81
C PHE A 93 -20.84 -15.82 -2.74
N SER A 94 -21.53 -16.94 -2.60
CA SER A 94 -22.99 -16.97 -2.41
C SER A 94 -23.36 -17.95 -1.30
N LEU A 95 -24.42 -17.65 -0.55
CA LEU A 95 -24.93 -18.54 0.50
C LEU A 95 -26.39 -18.90 0.22
N TRP A 96 -26.65 -20.21 0.30
CA TRP A 96 -27.99 -20.78 0.31
C TRP A 96 -28.27 -21.37 1.70
N GLU A 97 -29.47 -21.14 2.21
CA GLU A 97 -29.94 -21.62 3.51
C GLU A 97 -31.33 -22.21 3.38
N LYS A 98 -31.54 -23.37 4.02
CA LYS A 98 -32.86 -23.99 4.18
C LYS A 98 -33.13 -24.46 5.60
N GLN A 99 -34.34 -24.15 6.08
CA GLN A 99 -34.91 -24.66 7.32
C GLN A 99 -36.38 -25.06 7.11
N GLY A 100 -36.65 -26.37 7.04
CA GLY A 100 -38.00 -26.84 6.69
C GLY A 100 -38.39 -26.37 5.28
N ASP A 101 -39.48 -25.61 5.19
CA ASP A 101 -39.97 -25.02 3.93
C ASP A 101 -39.39 -23.62 3.64
N ASP A 102 -38.71 -23.00 4.62
CA ASP A 102 -38.06 -21.71 4.42
C ASP A 102 -36.74 -21.90 3.68
N LEU A 103 -36.60 -21.21 2.54
CA LEU A 103 -35.44 -21.30 1.67
C LEU A 103 -35.07 -19.90 1.16
N ARG A 104 -33.76 -19.60 1.16
CA ARG A 104 -33.22 -18.33 0.63
C ARG A 104 -31.82 -18.54 0.07
N ALA A 105 -31.48 -17.77 -0.95
CA ALA A 105 -30.15 -17.76 -1.56
C ALA A 105 -29.76 -16.33 -1.91
N HIS A 106 -28.55 -15.92 -1.54
CA HIS A 106 -28.02 -14.61 -1.91
C HIS A 106 -26.56 -14.70 -2.35
N ALA A 107 -26.24 -13.99 -3.44
CA ALA A 107 -24.89 -13.63 -3.79
C ALA A 107 -24.46 -12.56 -2.80
N LEU A 108 -23.32 -12.77 -2.13
CA LEU A 108 -22.93 -12.01 -0.95
C LEU A 108 -22.25 -10.67 -1.30
N ALA A 109 -22.86 -9.94 -2.23
CA ALA A 109 -22.64 -8.53 -2.53
C ALA A 109 -23.97 -7.82 -2.74
N VAL A 110 -23.93 -6.49 -2.64
CA VAL A 110 -24.92 -5.60 -3.24
C VAL A 110 -24.90 -5.78 -4.76
N ALA A 111 -26.08 -5.73 -5.37
CA ALA A 111 -26.22 -5.87 -6.82
C ALA A 111 -25.30 -4.89 -7.55
N PRO A 112 -24.36 -5.37 -8.39
CA PRO A 112 -23.44 -4.51 -9.11
C PRO A 112 -24.19 -3.75 -10.22
N GLU A 113 -23.69 -2.55 -10.55
CA GLU A 113 -24.27 -1.73 -11.62
C GLU A 113 -24.09 -2.36 -13.01
N GLY A 114 -23.04 -3.15 -13.20
CA GLY A 114 -22.73 -3.83 -14.45
C GLY A 114 -21.52 -4.77 -14.33
N ASP A 115 -21.14 -5.37 -15.46
CA ASP A 115 -19.88 -6.11 -15.62
C ASP A 115 -18.87 -5.17 -16.28
N ALA A 116 -17.83 -4.79 -15.53
CA ALA A 116 -16.83 -3.82 -16.01
C ALA A 116 -16.00 -4.34 -17.20
N SER A 117 -15.93 -5.66 -17.41
CA SER A 117 -15.31 -6.23 -18.61
C SER A 117 -16.21 -6.15 -19.85
N ARG A 118 -17.47 -5.74 -19.68
CA ARG A 118 -18.50 -5.63 -20.73
C ARG A 118 -19.37 -4.38 -20.53
N PRO A 119 -18.80 -3.17 -20.65
CA PRO A 119 -19.49 -1.91 -20.34
C PRO A 119 -20.75 -1.67 -21.19
N ASP A 120 -20.82 -2.22 -22.40
CA ASP A 120 -21.97 -2.08 -23.30
C ASP A 120 -23.11 -3.09 -23.04
N ALA A 121 -22.97 -3.99 -22.06
CA ALA A 121 -24.00 -4.99 -21.74
C ALA A 121 -25.14 -4.40 -20.92
N ALA A 122 -26.39 -4.78 -21.23
CA ALA A 122 -27.58 -4.18 -20.63
C ALA A 122 -27.79 -4.51 -19.13
N ALA A 123 -27.38 -5.70 -18.68
CA ALA A 123 -27.42 -6.13 -17.28
C ALA A 123 -26.48 -7.33 -17.10
N SER A 124 -25.84 -7.43 -15.93
CA SER A 124 -25.03 -8.60 -15.57
C SER A 124 -25.77 -9.51 -14.60
N LEU A 125 -25.81 -10.81 -14.91
CA LEU A 125 -26.40 -11.87 -14.07
C LEU A 125 -27.79 -11.54 -13.47
N PRO A 126 -28.78 -11.12 -14.28
CA PRO A 126 -30.10 -10.67 -13.80
C PRO A 126 -30.91 -11.76 -13.08
N THR A 127 -30.55 -13.03 -13.19
CA THR A 127 -31.22 -14.10 -12.43
C THR A 127 -30.72 -14.21 -11.00
N TRP A 128 -29.57 -13.64 -10.67
CA TRP A 128 -28.96 -13.73 -9.35
C TRP A 128 -29.75 -12.89 -8.34
N SER A 129 -29.95 -13.45 -7.15
CA SER A 129 -30.50 -12.72 -6.01
C SER A 129 -29.34 -12.18 -5.19
N TRP A 130 -29.21 -10.86 -5.12
CA TRP A 130 -28.10 -10.19 -4.45
C TRP A 130 -28.42 -9.93 -2.96
N TYR A 131 -27.39 -9.81 -2.14
CA TYR A 131 -27.53 -9.51 -0.72
C TYR A 131 -27.94 -8.03 -0.54
N PRO A 132 -28.92 -7.73 0.33
CA PRO A 132 -29.39 -6.37 0.49
C PRO A 132 -28.34 -5.47 1.17
N ALA A 133 -28.16 -4.27 0.63
CA ALA A 133 -27.40 -3.21 1.30
C ALA A 133 -28.02 -2.80 2.63
N SER A 134 -27.19 -2.32 3.55
CA SER A 134 -27.62 -1.63 4.76
C SER A 134 -28.19 -0.26 4.39
N THR A 135 -29.15 0.21 5.18
CA THR A 135 -29.61 1.61 5.17
C THR A 135 -29.18 2.29 6.48
N ALA A 136 -29.35 3.62 6.57
CA ALA A 136 -29.09 4.35 7.80
C ALA A 136 -29.92 3.84 9.00
N GLU A 137 -31.10 3.28 8.74
CA GLU A 137 -32.03 2.77 9.76
C GLU A 137 -31.88 1.27 10.03
N ARG A 138 -31.33 0.50 9.07
CA ARG A 138 -31.23 -0.95 9.16
C ARG A 138 -29.91 -1.46 8.60
N SER A 139 -29.07 -2.00 9.48
CA SER A 139 -27.91 -2.80 9.07
C SER A 139 -28.35 -4.20 8.63
N THR A 140 -27.78 -4.67 7.52
CA THR A 140 -27.88 -6.05 7.02
C THR A 140 -26.56 -6.81 7.22
N GLY A 141 -25.55 -6.15 7.79
CA GLY A 141 -24.20 -6.67 7.93
C GLY A 141 -23.18 -5.56 8.17
N THR A 142 -21.94 -5.96 8.35
CA THR A 142 -20.82 -5.04 8.59
C THR A 142 -19.58 -5.58 7.89
N TYR A 143 -18.92 -4.72 7.13
CA TYR A 143 -17.54 -4.93 6.68
C TYR A 143 -16.61 -4.29 7.70
N ALA A 144 -15.51 -4.96 8.04
CA ALA A 144 -14.45 -4.41 8.87
C ALA A 144 -13.06 -4.82 8.35
N ALA A 145 -12.05 -4.00 8.62
CA ALA A 145 -10.68 -4.30 8.20
C ALA A 145 -9.63 -3.77 9.18
N ARG A 146 -8.59 -4.59 9.37
CA ARG A 146 -7.35 -4.32 10.09
C ARG A 146 -6.25 -5.13 9.40
N TYR A 147 -5.68 -4.54 8.35
CA TYR A 147 -4.76 -5.21 7.44
C TYR A 147 -3.67 -6.02 8.17
N PRO A 148 -3.41 -7.28 7.76
CA PRO A 148 -3.93 -7.98 6.57
C PRO A 148 -5.24 -8.76 6.80
N LEU A 149 -6.01 -8.45 7.85
CA LEU A 149 -7.29 -9.13 8.14
C LEU A 149 -8.49 -8.25 7.75
N SER A 150 -9.46 -8.84 7.08
CA SER A 150 -10.78 -8.24 6.89
C SER A 150 -11.89 -9.20 7.33
N TRP A 151 -13.04 -8.64 7.70
CA TRP A 151 -14.22 -9.37 8.13
C TRP A 151 -15.44 -8.86 7.38
N THR A 152 -16.29 -9.79 6.95
CA THR A 152 -17.65 -9.47 6.53
C THR A 152 -18.63 -10.29 7.36
N HIS A 153 -19.38 -9.61 8.21
CA HIS A 153 -20.46 -10.19 9.00
C HIS A 153 -21.79 -9.90 8.33
N TYR A 154 -22.63 -10.93 8.16
CA TYR A 154 -23.97 -10.81 7.56
C TYR A 154 -25.02 -11.00 8.64
N ASP A 155 -25.95 -10.05 8.77
CA ASP A 155 -26.95 -10.01 9.84
C ASP A 155 -28.37 -9.79 9.33
N GLY A 156 -29.34 -10.40 10.00
CA GLY A 156 -30.77 -10.14 9.78
C GLY A 156 -31.36 -10.61 8.45
N VAL A 157 -30.59 -11.29 7.61
CA VAL A 157 -31.06 -11.90 6.34
C VAL A 157 -31.07 -13.43 6.42
N PHE A 158 -30.04 -14.04 6.99
CA PHE A 158 -29.98 -15.48 7.22
C PHE A 158 -30.42 -15.83 8.66
N ARG A 159 -30.86 -17.08 8.88
CA ARG A 159 -31.04 -17.62 10.23
C ARG A 159 -29.70 -18.05 10.82
N ALA A 160 -28.76 -18.49 9.98
CA ALA A 160 -27.40 -18.81 10.34
C ALA A 160 -26.65 -17.54 10.77
N GLY A 161 -25.72 -17.70 11.71
CA GLY A 161 -24.65 -16.72 11.92
C GLY A 161 -23.62 -16.89 10.81
N VAL A 162 -23.29 -15.82 10.09
CA VAL A 162 -22.41 -15.86 8.91
C VAL A 162 -21.33 -14.81 9.05
N LEU A 163 -20.09 -15.25 9.17
CA LEU A 163 -18.90 -14.40 9.23
C LEU A 163 -17.85 -14.94 8.27
N CYS A 164 -17.31 -14.09 7.41
CA CYS A 164 -16.14 -14.38 6.60
C CYS A 164 -14.96 -13.55 7.09
N GLU A 165 -13.87 -14.19 7.50
CA GLU A 165 -12.57 -13.55 7.72
C GLU A 165 -11.70 -13.82 6.48
N ALA A 166 -11.13 -12.78 5.87
CA ALA A 166 -10.29 -12.91 4.67
C ALA A 166 -8.91 -12.27 4.87
N PHE A 167 -7.84 -12.96 4.44
CA PHE A 167 -6.47 -12.48 4.57
C PHE A 167 -5.47 -13.13 3.60
N SER A 168 -4.32 -12.50 3.46
CA SER A 168 -3.09 -13.05 2.88
C SER A 168 -1.99 -13.09 3.96
N PRO A 169 -0.99 -13.99 3.87
CA PRO A 169 0.00 -14.19 4.93
C PRO A 169 1.08 -13.09 4.95
N ILE A 170 0.69 -11.88 5.32
CA ILE A 170 1.59 -10.73 5.49
C ILE A 170 2.18 -10.76 6.90
N LEU A 171 3.46 -11.12 6.98
CA LEU A 171 4.13 -11.48 8.21
C LEU A 171 5.47 -10.73 8.31
N PRO A 172 5.65 -9.82 9.28
CA PRO A 172 6.91 -9.12 9.50
C PRO A 172 8.11 -10.07 9.56
N GLY A 173 9.19 -9.75 8.86
CA GLY A 173 10.41 -10.57 8.75
C GLY A 173 10.30 -11.86 7.93
N ASP A 174 9.10 -12.25 7.46
CA ASP A 174 8.93 -13.44 6.62
C ASP A 174 9.00 -13.07 5.13
N TYR A 175 10.19 -13.20 4.55
CA TYR A 175 10.49 -12.85 3.15
C TYR A 175 10.05 -13.91 2.13
N GLN A 176 9.34 -14.94 2.59
CA GLN A 176 8.77 -16.01 1.76
C GLN A 176 7.26 -15.87 1.71
N ARG A 177 6.58 -16.01 2.85
CA ARG A 177 5.11 -16.06 2.88
C ARG A 177 4.48 -14.72 2.54
N SER A 178 5.12 -13.61 2.91
CA SER A 178 4.65 -12.27 2.55
C SER A 178 4.68 -12.01 1.04
N SER A 179 5.32 -12.87 0.23
CA SER A 179 5.30 -12.78 -1.23
C SER A 179 4.22 -13.65 -1.89
N TYR A 180 3.40 -14.39 -1.14
CA TYR A 180 2.56 -15.42 -1.72
C TYR A 180 1.33 -14.87 -2.47
N PRO A 181 1.05 -15.32 -3.70
CA PRO A 181 -0.15 -14.97 -4.47
C PRO A 181 -1.37 -15.79 -4.00
N VAL A 182 -1.82 -15.54 -2.76
CA VAL A 182 -2.91 -16.32 -2.15
C VAL A 182 -3.78 -15.50 -1.23
N ALA A 183 -5.08 -15.79 -1.24
CA ALA A 183 -6.08 -15.28 -0.32
C ALA A 183 -6.79 -16.46 0.37
N VAL A 184 -6.88 -16.40 1.70
CA VAL A 184 -7.63 -17.35 2.53
C VAL A 184 -8.94 -16.69 2.95
N PHE A 185 -10.06 -17.37 2.71
CA PHE A 185 -11.40 -16.98 3.15
C PHE A 185 -11.90 -18.01 4.16
N ARG A 186 -11.85 -17.64 5.44
CA ARG A 186 -12.30 -18.47 6.56
C ARG A 186 -13.76 -18.16 6.87
N TRP A 187 -14.65 -19.08 6.48
CA TRP A 187 -16.08 -18.97 6.74
C TRP A 187 -16.46 -19.61 8.06
N GLN A 188 -17.04 -18.82 8.96
CA GLN A 188 -17.61 -19.27 10.23
C GLN A 188 -19.14 -19.24 10.11
N LEU A 189 -19.74 -20.42 10.13
CA LEU A 189 -21.17 -20.65 9.91
C LEU A 189 -21.76 -21.32 11.14
N ALA A 190 -22.74 -20.67 11.77
CA ALA A 190 -23.35 -21.13 13.02
C ALA A 190 -24.85 -21.30 12.90
N ASN A 191 -25.42 -22.32 13.55
CA ASN A 191 -26.87 -22.52 13.66
C ASN A 191 -27.37 -22.08 15.04
N PRO A 192 -27.86 -20.83 15.21
CA PRO A 192 -28.41 -20.37 16.47
C PRO A 192 -29.85 -20.86 16.74
N THR A 193 -30.45 -21.59 15.80
CA THR A 193 -31.85 -22.03 15.89
C THR A 193 -32.00 -23.33 16.66
N ASN A 194 -33.24 -23.79 16.82
CA ASN A 194 -33.57 -25.07 17.46
C ASN A 194 -33.89 -26.20 16.46
N GLN A 195 -33.66 -25.99 15.16
CA GLN A 195 -33.85 -27.00 14.12
C GLN A 195 -32.60 -27.11 13.25
N PRO A 196 -32.36 -28.24 12.56
CA PRO A 196 -31.28 -28.35 11.60
C PRO A 196 -31.35 -27.24 10.54
N LEU A 197 -30.18 -26.75 10.11
CA LEU A 197 -30.01 -25.83 8.99
C LEU A 197 -29.19 -26.52 7.92
N GLU A 198 -29.74 -26.64 6.71
CA GLU A 198 -28.94 -27.00 5.53
C GLU A 198 -28.34 -25.72 4.95
N LEU A 199 -27.03 -25.75 4.67
CA LEU A 199 -26.30 -24.62 4.11
C LEU A 199 -25.49 -25.07 2.88
N SER A 200 -25.41 -24.18 1.88
CA SER A 200 -24.47 -24.32 0.77
C SER A 200 -23.72 -23.01 0.55
N LEU A 201 -22.41 -23.06 0.66
CA LEU A 201 -21.52 -21.95 0.33
C LEU A 201 -20.97 -22.17 -1.09
N MET A 202 -21.24 -21.24 -1.99
CA MET A 202 -20.69 -21.23 -3.35
C MET A 202 -19.56 -20.21 -3.44
N VAL A 203 -18.48 -20.56 -4.12
CA VAL A 203 -17.53 -19.60 -4.71
C VAL A 203 -17.60 -19.74 -6.22
N SER A 204 -17.74 -18.63 -6.92
CA SER A 204 -17.64 -18.54 -8.37
C SER A 204 -16.50 -17.59 -8.74
N TRP A 205 -15.77 -17.89 -9.82
CA TRP A 205 -14.64 -17.10 -10.26
C TRP A 205 -14.46 -17.14 -11.77
N ARG A 206 -14.24 -15.97 -12.37
CA ARG A 206 -13.94 -15.85 -13.80
C ARG A 206 -12.50 -16.25 -14.10
N ASN A 207 -12.29 -16.93 -15.22
CA ASN A 207 -10.94 -17.15 -15.71
C ASN A 207 -10.40 -15.84 -16.30
N THR A 208 -9.53 -15.16 -15.55
CA THR A 208 -8.88 -13.91 -15.94
C THR A 208 -7.42 -14.11 -16.39
N VAL A 209 -6.97 -15.35 -16.59
CA VAL A 209 -5.60 -15.62 -17.08
C VAL A 209 -5.43 -14.96 -18.45
N GLY A 210 -4.37 -14.17 -18.60
CA GLY A 210 -4.05 -13.42 -19.80
C GLY A 210 -4.80 -12.11 -19.97
N TRP A 211 -5.53 -11.64 -18.95
CA TRP A 211 -6.20 -10.32 -18.97
C TRP A 211 -5.25 -9.19 -18.57
N PHE A 212 -4.48 -9.40 -17.51
CA PHE A 212 -3.59 -8.41 -16.91
C PHE A 212 -2.20 -8.54 -17.51
N THR A 213 -2.10 -8.09 -18.76
CA THR A 213 -0.87 -7.95 -19.51
C THR A 213 -1.05 -6.79 -20.46
N ASN A 214 -0.01 -5.98 -20.64
CA ASN A 214 -0.10 -4.82 -21.51
C ASN A 214 -0.17 -5.25 -22.99
N THR A 215 -1.24 -4.87 -23.67
CA THR A 215 -1.42 -5.12 -25.12
C THR A 215 -0.84 -4.02 -25.99
N ASP A 216 -0.48 -2.88 -25.39
CA ASP A 216 0.25 -1.81 -26.04
C ASP A 216 1.74 -1.94 -25.72
N ALA A 217 2.54 -2.29 -26.72
CA ALA A 217 3.99 -2.46 -26.57
C ALA A 217 4.75 -1.11 -26.61
N SER A 218 4.04 0.01 -26.76
CA SER A 218 4.63 1.34 -26.82
C SER A 218 5.21 1.75 -25.47
N ALA A 219 6.48 2.12 -25.46
CA ALA A 219 7.11 2.83 -24.34
C ALA A 219 7.04 4.35 -24.53
N GLU A 220 6.12 4.86 -25.36
CA GLU A 220 5.94 6.29 -25.55
C GLU A 220 5.45 6.93 -24.26
N VAL A 221 6.17 7.98 -23.84
CA VAL A 221 5.79 8.83 -22.71
C VAL A 221 4.98 10.00 -23.23
N HIS A 222 3.77 10.16 -22.69
CA HIS A 222 2.94 11.34 -22.90
C HIS A 222 3.08 12.28 -21.71
N PHE A 223 2.80 13.56 -21.91
CA PHE A 223 2.79 14.55 -20.85
C PHE A 223 1.35 14.98 -20.60
N ARG A 224 0.92 14.88 -19.34
CA ARG A 224 -0.41 15.30 -18.89
C ARG A 224 -0.55 16.83 -18.95
N ASP A 225 -1.77 17.30 -18.71
CA ASP A 225 -2.07 18.71 -18.60
C ASP A 225 -1.36 19.41 -17.43
N ASP A 226 -1.07 18.67 -16.37
CA ASP A 226 -0.23 19.09 -15.25
C ASP A 226 1.28 19.03 -15.55
N GLY A 227 1.69 18.51 -16.71
CA GLY A 227 3.10 18.39 -17.12
C GLY A 227 3.82 17.14 -16.59
N SER A 228 3.17 16.26 -15.83
CA SER A 228 3.75 14.99 -15.40
C SER A 228 3.81 13.98 -16.55
N PRO A 229 4.84 13.11 -16.61
CA PRO A 229 4.89 12.03 -17.60
C PRO A 229 3.91 10.90 -17.26
N GLU A 230 3.27 10.36 -18.28
CA GLU A 230 2.37 9.21 -18.21
C GLU A 230 2.65 8.21 -19.32
N HIS A 231 2.27 6.96 -19.09
CA HIS A 231 2.26 5.92 -20.13
C HIS A 231 0.87 5.32 -20.25
N ASN A 232 0.61 4.71 -21.41
CA ASN A 232 -0.63 3.99 -21.65
C ASN A 232 -0.51 2.55 -21.15
N TYR A 233 -1.50 2.10 -20.38
CA TYR A 233 -1.70 0.70 -20.03
C TYR A 233 -3.00 0.21 -20.66
N SER A 234 -2.90 -0.80 -21.52
CA SER A 234 -4.05 -1.37 -22.21
C SER A 234 -4.15 -2.87 -21.91
N PRO A 235 -4.83 -3.26 -20.81
CA PRO A 235 -4.99 -4.65 -20.45
C PRO A 235 -5.91 -5.39 -21.44
N ALA A 236 -5.70 -6.69 -21.61
CA ALA A 236 -6.51 -7.57 -22.46
C ALA A 236 -7.83 -8.01 -21.77
N ILE A 237 -8.53 -7.08 -21.12
CA ILE A 237 -9.75 -7.35 -20.36
C ILE A 237 -10.80 -8.04 -21.23
N GLY A 238 -11.40 -9.10 -20.71
CA GLY A 238 -12.42 -9.88 -21.41
C GLY A 238 -11.90 -10.91 -22.41
N ARG A 239 -10.57 -11.03 -22.61
CA ARG A 239 -9.98 -12.04 -23.50
C ARG A 239 -10.12 -13.43 -22.89
N GLY A 240 -10.85 -14.32 -23.56
CA GLY A 240 -11.00 -15.70 -23.08
C GLY A 240 -10.44 -16.79 -24.01
N GLU A 241 -10.00 -16.47 -25.22
CA GLU A 241 -9.57 -17.49 -26.19
C GLU A 241 -8.40 -18.34 -25.67
N GLY A 242 -8.57 -19.67 -25.69
CA GLY A 242 -7.57 -20.63 -25.25
C GLY A 242 -7.52 -20.85 -23.73
N GLN A 243 -8.33 -20.13 -22.95
CA GLN A 243 -8.51 -20.44 -21.54
C GLN A 243 -9.29 -21.75 -21.36
N ARG A 244 -9.00 -22.49 -20.28
CA ARG A 244 -9.76 -23.68 -19.88
C ARG A 244 -9.81 -23.79 -18.37
N ASN A 245 -10.78 -24.53 -17.85
CA ASN A 245 -10.93 -24.77 -16.42
C ASN A 245 -11.14 -26.27 -16.19
N ARG A 246 -10.56 -26.85 -15.14
CA ARG A 246 -10.69 -28.27 -14.83
C ARG A 246 -10.73 -28.54 -13.33
N ALA A 247 -11.47 -29.55 -12.92
CA ALA A 247 -11.46 -30.02 -11.55
C ALA A 247 -10.08 -30.61 -11.18
N ILE A 248 -9.67 -30.43 -9.93
CA ILE A 248 -8.47 -31.06 -9.38
C ILE A 248 -8.75 -31.75 -8.04
N ASN A 249 -8.05 -32.85 -7.82
CA ASN A 249 -7.96 -33.53 -6.53
C ASN A 249 -6.49 -33.89 -6.34
N GLU A 250 -5.79 -33.12 -5.53
CA GLU A 250 -4.38 -33.29 -5.19
C GLU A 250 -4.26 -33.46 -3.66
N PRO A 251 -3.18 -34.03 -3.13
CA PRO A 251 -3.06 -34.22 -1.69
C PRO A 251 -3.24 -32.90 -0.92
N GLY A 252 -4.23 -32.84 -0.02
CA GLY A 252 -4.58 -31.65 0.76
C GLY A 252 -5.49 -30.65 0.04
N VAL A 253 -5.86 -30.89 -1.23
CA VAL A 253 -6.62 -29.95 -2.05
C VAL A 253 -7.69 -30.64 -2.90
N THR A 254 -8.93 -30.19 -2.76
CA THR A 254 -10.00 -30.41 -3.74
C THR A 254 -10.44 -29.07 -4.31
N GLY A 255 -10.54 -28.95 -5.63
CA GLY A 255 -10.77 -27.64 -6.23
C GLY A 255 -11.00 -27.62 -7.73
N VAL A 256 -10.84 -26.43 -8.31
CA VAL A 256 -10.88 -26.14 -9.75
C VAL A 256 -9.67 -25.26 -10.12
N LEU A 257 -8.92 -25.66 -11.13
CA LEU A 257 -7.90 -24.84 -11.77
C LEU A 257 -8.50 -24.07 -12.96
N LEU A 258 -8.12 -22.81 -13.08
CA LEU A 258 -8.44 -21.97 -14.22
C LEU A 258 -7.12 -21.63 -14.91
N GLU A 259 -6.96 -22.08 -16.16
CA GLU A 259 -5.69 -22.07 -16.89
C GLU A 259 -5.83 -21.22 -18.15
N GLY A 260 -4.75 -20.58 -18.57
CA GLY A 260 -4.63 -19.89 -19.86
C GLY A 260 -3.78 -20.67 -20.86
N ARG A 261 -3.53 -20.05 -22.02
CA ARG A 261 -2.42 -20.48 -22.89
C ARG A 261 -1.10 -20.25 -22.14
N SER A 262 -0.14 -21.13 -22.38
CA SER A 262 1.20 -21.03 -21.83
C SER A 262 2.19 -21.12 -22.99
N SER A 263 3.08 -20.14 -23.06
CA SER A 263 4.18 -20.06 -24.00
C SER A 263 5.46 -20.63 -23.39
N GLU A 264 6.45 -20.92 -24.24
CA GLU A 264 7.79 -21.33 -23.82
C GLU A 264 8.81 -20.39 -24.48
N PRO A 265 9.47 -19.48 -23.72
CA PRO A 265 9.30 -19.23 -22.28
C PRO A 265 7.93 -18.61 -21.94
N ILE A 266 7.46 -18.80 -20.70
CA ILE A 266 6.20 -18.25 -20.21
C ILE A 266 6.21 -16.71 -20.27
N ALA A 267 5.09 -16.12 -20.67
CA ALA A 267 4.91 -14.68 -20.78
C ALA A 267 4.13 -14.10 -19.58
N GLU A 268 4.12 -12.77 -19.46
CA GLU A 268 3.25 -12.09 -18.50
C GLU A 268 1.77 -12.43 -18.71
N GLY A 269 1.02 -12.47 -17.60
CA GLY A 269 -0.40 -12.77 -17.61
C GLY A 269 -0.72 -14.25 -17.87
N GLU A 270 0.24 -15.06 -18.34
CA GLU A 270 0.08 -16.51 -18.49
C GLU A 270 0.30 -17.24 -17.16
N GLY A 271 -0.43 -18.34 -16.97
CA GLY A 271 -0.33 -19.15 -15.75
C GLY A 271 -1.68 -19.74 -15.32
N GLN A 272 -1.95 -19.72 -14.02
CA GLN A 272 -3.11 -20.39 -13.42
C GLN A 272 -3.75 -19.61 -12.26
N TRP A 273 -5.05 -19.82 -12.06
CA TRP A 273 -5.72 -19.63 -10.77
C TRP A 273 -6.16 -20.98 -10.19
N CYS A 274 -6.35 -21.04 -8.88
CA CYS A 274 -6.95 -22.17 -8.19
C CYS A 274 -8.01 -21.72 -7.19
N LEU A 275 -9.19 -22.35 -7.25
CA LEU A 275 -10.19 -22.32 -6.19
C LEU A 275 -10.12 -23.63 -5.43
N ALA A 276 -9.95 -23.60 -4.11
CA ALA A 276 -9.63 -24.80 -3.33
C ALA A 276 -10.28 -24.84 -1.94
N VAL A 277 -10.59 -26.06 -1.49
CA VAL A 277 -10.95 -26.43 -0.11
C VAL A 277 -10.13 -27.67 0.29
N PRO A 278 -10.03 -28.01 1.58
CA PRO A 278 -9.38 -29.25 2.02
C PRO A 278 -10.03 -30.48 1.37
N ASP A 279 -9.24 -31.51 1.08
CA ASP A 279 -9.70 -32.78 0.49
C ASP A 279 -10.33 -33.74 1.51
N ASP A 280 -10.37 -33.36 2.79
CA ASP A 280 -10.82 -34.19 3.91
C ASP A 280 -11.95 -33.54 4.76
N LEU A 281 -12.78 -32.68 4.17
CA LEU A 281 -13.91 -32.07 4.87
C LEU A 281 -15.01 -33.09 5.24
N ASP A 282 -15.08 -33.46 6.52
CA ASP A 282 -16.04 -34.45 7.04
C ASP A 282 -17.52 -34.02 6.92
N GLY A 283 -18.37 -34.83 6.29
CA GLY A 283 -19.82 -34.54 6.22
C GLY A 283 -20.17 -33.31 5.38
N VAL A 284 -19.30 -32.98 4.41
CA VAL A 284 -19.47 -31.93 3.42
C VAL A 284 -19.54 -32.57 2.04
N ASP A 285 -20.55 -32.18 1.26
CA ASP A 285 -20.61 -32.48 -0.17
C ASP A 285 -19.95 -31.34 -0.95
N VAL A 286 -18.86 -31.64 -1.68
CA VAL A 286 -18.19 -30.67 -2.55
C VAL A 286 -18.63 -30.88 -4.00
N LEU A 287 -19.34 -29.91 -4.58
CA LEU A 287 -19.74 -29.92 -5.99
C LEU A 287 -18.91 -28.93 -6.79
N ARG A 288 -18.61 -29.25 -8.05
CA ARG A 288 -17.80 -28.39 -8.93
C ARG A 288 -18.43 -28.29 -10.32
N CYS A 289 -18.49 -27.07 -10.82
CA CYS A 289 -18.74 -26.77 -12.21
C CYS A 289 -17.49 -26.09 -12.75
N SER A 290 -16.66 -26.80 -13.52
CA SER A 290 -15.44 -26.21 -14.06
C SER A 290 -15.75 -25.08 -15.05
N ARG A 291 -16.90 -25.12 -15.73
CA ARG A 291 -17.23 -24.19 -16.81
C ARG A 291 -18.71 -23.83 -16.84
N TRP A 292 -19.00 -22.54 -16.72
CA TRP A 292 -20.29 -21.91 -17.02
C TRP A 292 -20.08 -20.58 -17.77
N ASP A 293 -21.11 -20.08 -18.46
CA ASP A 293 -21.02 -18.84 -19.26
C ASP A 293 -21.33 -17.59 -18.42
N PRO A 294 -20.32 -16.78 -18.03
CA PRO A 294 -20.55 -15.55 -17.27
C PRO A 294 -21.18 -14.45 -18.12
N CYS A 295 -21.22 -14.61 -19.45
CA CYS A 295 -21.82 -13.63 -20.33
C CYS A 295 -23.34 -13.77 -20.45
N GLY A 296 -23.88 -14.91 -20.01
CA GLY A 296 -25.31 -15.21 -19.99
C GLY A 296 -26.07 -14.49 -18.87
N ASP A 297 -27.29 -14.95 -18.60
CA ASP A 297 -28.16 -14.39 -17.57
C ASP A 297 -27.86 -14.90 -16.14
N GLY A 298 -26.91 -15.84 -16.02
CA GLY A 298 -26.52 -16.51 -14.78
C GLY A 298 -27.39 -17.70 -14.38
N SER A 299 -28.44 -18.02 -15.13
CA SER A 299 -29.43 -19.04 -14.75
C SER A 299 -28.86 -20.45 -14.67
N GLU A 300 -27.81 -20.74 -15.43
CA GLU A 300 -27.08 -22.02 -15.47
C GLU A 300 -26.62 -22.48 -14.08
N ILE A 301 -26.03 -21.55 -13.32
CA ILE A 301 -25.55 -21.79 -11.96
C ILE A 301 -26.62 -21.40 -10.94
N TRP A 302 -27.29 -20.27 -11.13
CA TRP A 302 -28.14 -19.69 -10.09
C TRP A 302 -29.44 -20.45 -9.86
N THR A 303 -30.08 -20.94 -10.92
CA THR A 303 -31.38 -21.65 -10.80
C THR A 303 -31.26 -22.90 -9.93
N PRO A 304 -30.33 -23.84 -10.18
CA PRO A 304 -30.16 -24.99 -9.30
C PRO A 304 -29.64 -24.60 -7.91
N PHE A 305 -28.79 -23.57 -7.81
CA PHE A 305 -28.25 -23.12 -6.53
C PHE A 305 -29.34 -22.55 -5.64
N ALA A 306 -30.18 -21.65 -6.17
CA ALA A 306 -31.30 -21.06 -5.44
C ALA A 306 -32.35 -22.11 -5.05
N ALA A 307 -32.62 -23.10 -5.90
CA ALA A 307 -33.63 -24.12 -5.64
C ALA A 307 -33.18 -25.19 -4.63
N GLU A 308 -31.93 -25.64 -4.70
CA GLU A 308 -31.48 -26.85 -4.00
C GLU A 308 -30.15 -26.70 -3.25
N GLY A 309 -29.49 -25.55 -3.35
CA GLY A 309 -28.13 -25.35 -2.84
C GLY A 309 -27.11 -26.22 -3.57
N ARG A 310 -27.34 -26.55 -4.84
CA ARG A 310 -26.45 -27.37 -5.68
C ARG A 310 -26.14 -26.63 -6.99
N ILE A 311 -25.06 -27.01 -7.63
CA ILE A 311 -24.70 -26.53 -8.98
C ILE A 311 -24.59 -27.72 -9.95
N PRO A 312 -24.63 -27.49 -11.27
CA PRO A 312 -24.32 -28.54 -12.24
C PRO A 312 -22.93 -29.13 -11.95
N GLU A 313 -22.86 -30.45 -11.81
CA GLU A 313 -21.59 -31.14 -11.60
C GLU A 313 -20.97 -31.42 -12.97
N SER A 314 -19.93 -30.66 -13.32
CA SER A 314 -19.36 -30.63 -14.66
C SER A 314 -17.85 -30.43 -14.59
N ASP A 315 -17.11 -31.27 -15.32
CA ASP A 315 -15.68 -31.13 -15.55
C ASP A 315 -15.42 -31.04 -17.05
N ASN A 316 -15.74 -29.87 -17.61
CA ASN A 316 -15.57 -29.54 -19.01
C ASN A 316 -14.29 -28.72 -19.20
N ASP A 317 -13.19 -29.41 -19.51
CA ASP A 317 -11.84 -28.86 -19.69
C ASP A 317 -11.58 -28.27 -21.08
N ARG A 318 -12.62 -28.10 -21.91
CA ARG A 318 -12.45 -27.55 -23.25
C ARG A 318 -11.86 -26.14 -23.21
N GLU A 319 -11.02 -25.86 -24.18
CA GLU A 319 -10.57 -24.49 -24.45
C GLU A 319 -11.73 -23.60 -24.94
N SER A 320 -11.73 -22.37 -24.43
CA SER A 320 -12.61 -21.29 -24.87
C SER A 320 -12.25 -20.85 -26.28
N ARG A 321 -13.28 -20.67 -27.12
CA ARG A 321 -13.13 -20.14 -28.47
C ARG A 321 -13.00 -18.61 -28.44
N ALA A 322 -12.67 -18.02 -29.59
CA ALA A 322 -12.67 -16.56 -29.73
C ALA A 322 -14.04 -15.97 -29.34
N GLY A 323 -14.03 -14.97 -28.46
CA GLY A 323 -15.23 -14.33 -27.91
C GLY A 323 -15.94 -15.08 -26.78
N GLU A 324 -15.49 -16.30 -26.42
CA GLU A 324 -16.00 -17.00 -25.24
C GLU A 324 -15.20 -16.62 -24.00
N GLN A 325 -15.91 -16.37 -22.89
CA GLN A 325 -15.35 -16.35 -21.54
C GLN A 325 -15.88 -17.56 -20.77
N ALA A 326 -15.21 -17.93 -19.68
CA ALA A 326 -15.63 -19.03 -18.84
C ALA A 326 -15.35 -18.75 -17.37
N SER A 327 -16.31 -19.13 -16.54
CA SER A 327 -16.16 -19.07 -15.09
C SER A 327 -16.26 -20.48 -14.52
N ALA A 328 -15.65 -20.67 -13.36
CA ALA A 328 -15.74 -21.88 -12.57
C ALA A 328 -16.58 -21.60 -11.32
N ALA A 329 -17.23 -22.63 -10.78
CA ALA A 329 -17.92 -22.57 -9.50
C ALA A 329 -17.66 -23.83 -8.66
N MET A 330 -17.58 -23.64 -7.35
CA MET A 330 -17.47 -24.72 -6.38
C MET A 330 -18.45 -24.47 -5.24
N VAL A 331 -19.16 -25.52 -4.82
CA VAL A 331 -20.11 -25.49 -3.70
C VAL A 331 -19.66 -26.44 -2.61
N VAL A 332 -19.70 -25.96 -1.37
CA VAL A 332 -19.57 -26.74 -0.15
C VAL A 332 -20.95 -26.80 0.52
N LYS A 333 -21.58 -27.99 0.51
CA LYS A 333 -22.92 -28.22 1.07
C LYS A 333 -22.87 -29.12 2.30
N PHE A 334 -23.57 -28.74 3.37
CA PHE A 334 -23.59 -29.49 4.64
C PHE A 334 -24.83 -29.13 5.49
N THR A 335 -25.00 -29.81 6.62
CA THR A 335 -26.08 -29.54 7.59
C THR A 335 -25.49 -29.24 8.96
N LEU A 336 -26.00 -28.20 9.62
CA LEU A 336 -25.67 -27.87 11.01
C LEU A 336 -26.82 -28.26 11.94
N ALA A 337 -26.53 -29.05 12.96
CA ALA A 337 -27.44 -29.31 14.07
C ALA A 337 -27.72 -28.04 14.90
N PRO A 338 -28.80 -27.99 15.69
CA PRO A 338 -29.07 -26.88 16.60
C PRO A 338 -27.88 -26.55 17.52
N GLY A 339 -27.40 -25.31 17.49
CA GLY A 339 -26.25 -24.86 18.26
C GLY A 339 -24.88 -25.24 17.69
N GLU A 340 -24.82 -25.98 16.57
CA GLU A 340 -23.57 -26.33 15.91
C GLU A 340 -22.96 -25.11 15.22
N SER A 341 -21.63 -25.07 15.16
CA SER A 341 -20.88 -24.09 14.36
C SER A 341 -19.78 -24.82 13.61
N ARG A 342 -19.51 -24.35 12.40
CA ARG A 342 -18.51 -24.95 11.52
C ARG A 342 -17.66 -23.88 10.87
N GLU A 343 -16.39 -24.22 10.68
CA GLU A 343 -15.41 -23.40 9.99
C GLU A 343 -15.02 -24.07 8.68
N ILE A 344 -14.98 -23.29 7.59
CA ILE A 344 -14.67 -23.77 6.25
C ILE A 344 -13.68 -22.80 5.60
N PRO A 345 -12.40 -23.20 5.45
CA PRO A 345 -11.44 -22.41 4.69
C PRO A 345 -11.67 -22.63 3.19
N VAL A 346 -11.79 -21.53 2.44
CA VAL A 346 -11.75 -21.50 0.98
C VAL A 346 -10.53 -20.70 0.58
N VAL A 347 -9.71 -21.24 -0.32
CA VAL A 347 -8.50 -20.58 -0.81
C VAL A 347 -8.67 -20.20 -2.28
N ILE A 348 -8.24 -18.98 -2.61
CA ILE A 348 -8.03 -18.51 -3.98
C ILE A 348 -6.53 -18.20 -4.13
N SER A 349 -5.84 -18.93 -5.00
CA SER A 349 -4.43 -18.67 -5.33
C SER A 349 -4.26 -18.41 -6.83
N TRP A 350 -3.18 -17.73 -7.19
CA TRP A 350 -2.77 -17.50 -8.58
C TRP A 350 -1.29 -17.75 -8.77
N ASP A 351 -0.90 -18.31 -9.91
CA ASP A 351 0.50 -18.45 -10.33
C ASP A 351 0.64 -17.73 -11.67
N LEU A 352 0.99 -16.45 -11.59
CA LEU A 352 1.37 -15.57 -12.70
C LEU A 352 2.85 -15.19 -12.48
N PRO A 353 3.81 -15.98 -12.98
CA PRO A 353 5.19 -15.95 -12.46
C PRO A 353 6.03 -14.80 -13.02
N ILE A 354 5.57 -14.16 -14.09
CA ILE A 354 6.28 -13.11 -14.81
C ILE A 354 5.60 -11.77 -14.60
N THR A 355 6.41 -10.74 -14.39
CA THR A 355 6.03 -9.34 -14.59
C THR A 355 6.88 -8.79 -15.72
N ALA A 356 6.27 -8.13 -16.69
CA ALA A 356 6.91 -7.52 -17.83
C ALA A 356 6.82 -6.00 -17.72
N PHE A 357 7.71 -5.33 -18.45
CA PHE A 357 7.85 -3.88 -18.45
C PHE A 357 7.95 -3.36 -19.88
N ALA A 358 8.99 -2.62 -20.24
CA ALA A 358 9.30 -2.35 -21.64
C ALA A 358 9.46 -3.63 -22.46
N SER A 359 9.21 -3.55 -23.77
CA SER A 359 9.40 -4.67 -24.71
C SER A 359 10.74 -5.39 -24.50
N GLY A 360 10.67 -6.67 -24.12
CA GLY A 360 11.84 -7.52 -23.87
C GLY A 360 12.44 -7.43 -22.46
N CYS A 361 11.85 -6.62 -21.58
CA CYS A 361 12.20 -6.51 -20.17
C CYS A 361 11.14 -7.23 -19.33
N ALA A 362 11.55 -8.22 -18.56
CA ALA A 362 10.68 -8.95 -17.66
C ALA A 362 11.50 -9.58 -16.53
N ASP A 363 10.86 -9.72 -15.38
CA ASP A 363 11.42 -10.39 -14.21
C ASP A 363 10.47 -11.47 -13.71
N ARG A 364 11.06 -12.42 -12.96
CA ARG A 364 10.28 -13.39 -12.20
C ARG A 364 9.85 -12.75 -10.89
N ARG A 365 8.62 -13.03 -10.46
CA ARG A 365 8.10 -12.59 -9.15
C ARG A 365 8.73 -13.38 -8.02
N ARG A 366 8.86 -12.76 -6.84
CA ARG A 366 9.54 -13.32 -5.67
C ARG A 366 9.08 -14.73 -5.30
N TYR A 367 7.78 -15.00 -5.30
CA TYR A 367 7.27 -16.30 -4.84
C TYR A 367 7.76 -17.48 -5.70
N THR A 368 8.23 -17.21 -6.93
CA THR A 368 8.76 -18.24 -7.82
C THR A 368 10.04 -18.90 -7.29
N ASP A 369 10.75 -18.26 -6.35
CA ASP A 369 11.87 -18.87 -5.64
C ASP A 369 11.45 -20.10 -4.82
N PHE A 370 10.17 -20.16 -4.41
CA PHE A 370 9.65 -21.19 -3.50
C PHE A 370 8.76 -22.21 -4.22
N PHE A 371 8.05 -21.79 -5.26
CA PHE A 371 7.13 -22.65 -6.02
C PHE A 371 7.60 -23.02 -7.42
N GLY A 372 8.61 -22.35 -7.97
CA GLY A 372 9.01 -22.46 -9.37
C GLY A 372 8.36 -21.39 -10.25
N SER A 373 8.76 -21.34 -11.53
CA SER A 373 8.41 -20.26 -12.46
C SER A 373 7.80 -20.76 -13.77
N ASP A 374 7.18 -21.95 -13.77
CA ASP A 374 6.61 -22.55 -14.99
C ASP A 374 5.11 -22.27 -15.17
N GLY A 375 4.50 -21.50 -14.24
CA GLY A 375 3.10 -21.10 -14.30
C GLY A 375 2.10 -22.21 -14.03
N ARG A 376 2.52 -23.31 -13.37
CA ARG A 376 1.68 -24.49 -13.10
C ARG A 376 1.55 -24.85 -11.61
N ASN A 377 1.74 -23.88 -10.72
CA ASN A 377 1.91 -24.09 -9.28
C ASN A 377 0.77 -23.54 -8.43
N ALA A 378 -0.32 -23.02 -9.03
CA ALA A 378 -1.44 -22.46 -8.27
C ALA A 378 -2.05 -23.47 -7.28
N ALA A 379 -2.16 -24.74 -7.66
CA ALA A 379 -2.62 -25.81 -6.76
C ALA A 379 -1.67 -26.06 -5.59
N ALA A 380 -0.35 -26.02 -5.82
CA ALA A 380 0.66 -26.20 -4.77
C ALA A 380 0.63 -25.03 -3.76
N ILE A 381 0.44 -23.80 -4.26
CA ILE A 381 0.26 -22.60 -3.42
C ILE A 381 -1.01 -22.74 -2.58
N ALA A 382 -2.11 -23.22 -3.17
CA ALA A 382 -3.35 -23.46 -2.44
C ALA A 382 -3.21 -24.57 -1.38
N ALA A 383 -2.48 -25.64 -1.68
CA ALA A 383 -2.21 -26.74 -0.75
C ALA A 383 -1.45 -26.28 0.48
N GLU A 384 -0.42 -25.44 0.28
CA GLU A 384 0.32 -24.82 1.38
C GLU A 384 -0.58 -23.93 2.23
N ALA A 385 -1.40 -23.07 1.61
CA ALA A 385 -2.32 -22.20 2.33
C ALA A 385 -3.36 -22.99 3.14
N LEU A 386 -3.99 -24.02 2.57
CA LEU A 386 -4.97 -24.83 3.30
C LEU A 386 -4.36 -25.59 4.48
N ARG A 387 -3.08 -25.97 4.39
CA ARG A 387 -2.34 -26.62 5.47
C ARG A 387 -1.95 -25.63 6.57
N ASP A 388 -1.46 -24.44 6.20
CA ASP A 388 -0.72 -23.56 7.12
C ASP A 388 -1.48 -22.28 7.52
N TRP A 389 -2.67 -22.00 6.97
CA TRP A 389 -3.39 -20.74 7.24
C TRP A 389 -3.64 -20.45 8.73
N SER A 390 -3.84 -21.50 9.54
CA SER A 390 -4.09 -21.34 10.98
C SER A 390 -2.88 -20.77 11.72
N ASP A 391 -1.67 -21.27 11.39
CA ASP A 391 -0.41 -20.71 11.88
C ASP A 391 -0.22 -19.27 11.40
N TRP A 392 -0.50 -18.99 10.13
CA TRP A 392 -0.40 -17.64 9.58
C TRP A 392 -1.31 -16.67 10.31
N ARG A 393 -2.55 -17.06 10.60
CA ARG A 393 -3.48 -16.27 11.40
C ARG A 393 -2.89 -16.01 12.80
N GLU A 394 -2.42 -17.03 13.50
CA GLU A 394 -1.82 -16.87 14.83
C GLU A 394 -0.62 -15.91 14.83
N ARG A 395 0.25 -16.00 13.82
CA ARG A 395 1.37 -15.07 13.63
C ARG A 395 0.89 -13.65 13.34
N ILE A 396 -0.18 -13.48 12.54
CA ILE A 396 -0.79 -12.16 12.30
C ILE A 396 -1.30 -11.55 13.62
N GLU A 397 -2.03 -12.34 14.42
CA GLU A 397 -2.50 -11.87 15.73
C GLU A 397 -1.33 -11.50 16.65
N ALA A 398 -0.27 -12.32 16.67
CA ALA A 398 0.90 -12.09 17.51
C ALA A 398 1.63 -10.78 17.16
N TRP A 399 1.87 -10.48 15.89
CA TRP A 399 2.58 -9.25 15.51
C TRP A 399 1.71 -8.00 15.68
N GLN A 400 0.38 -8.11 15.53
CA GLN A 400 -0.53 -6.99 15.77
C GLN A 400 -0.71 -6.69 17.27
N GLN A 401 -0.51 -7.68 18.15
CA GLN A 401 -0.85 -7.56 19.58
C GLN A 401 -0.17 -6.38 20.31
N PRO A 402 1.13 -6.07 20.13
CA PRO A 402 1.77 -4.94 20.83
C PRO A 402 1.10 -3.60 20.53
N VAL A 403 0.72 -3.36 19.28
CA VAL A 403 0.00 -2.14 18.88
C VAL A 403 -1.41 -2.14 19.49
N LEU A 404 -2.11 -3.29 19.46
CA LEU A 404 -3.45 -3.44 20.06
C LEU A 404 -3.49 -3.27 21.58
N GLU A 405 -2.39 -3.49 22.28
CA GLU A 405 -2.32 -3.29 23.74
C GLU A 405 -1.95 -1.85 24.11
N ARG A 406 -1.42 -1.06 23.16
CA ARG A 406 -0.91 0.30 23.38
C ARG A 406 -2.03 1.34 23.49
N LYS A 407 -2.77 1.32 24.60
CA LYS A 407 -3.90 2.24 24.87
C LYS A 407 -3.53 3.73 24.98
N ALA A 408 -2.24 4.06 25.05
CA ALA A 408 -1.75 5.43 24.95
C ALA A 408 -2.01 6.02 23.54
N LEU A 409 -2.04 5.17 22.51
CA LEU A 409 -2.45 5.55 21.17
C LEU A 409 -3.98 5.40 21.03
N PRO A 410 -4.70 6.44 20.54
CA PRO A 410 -6.12 6.33 20.26
C PRO A 410 -6.43 5.17 19.31
N GLU A 411 -7.59 4.54 19.50
CA GLU A 411 -7.99 3.39 18.69
C GLU A 411 -8.03 3.66 17.16
N PRO A 412 -8.50 4.82 16.66
CA PRO A 412 -8.39 5.15 15.24
C PRO A 412 -6.95 5.22 14.73
N VAL A 413 -6.01 5.72 15.54
CA VAL A 413 -4.58 5.77 15.17
C VAL A 413 -3.99 4.37 15.08
N ARG A 414 -4.32 3.50 16.04
CA ARG A 414 -3.91 2.09 16.00
C ARG A 414 -4.49 1.34 14.82
N MET A 415 -5.73 1.65 14.44
CA MET A 415 -6.37 1.12 13.24
C MET A 415 -5.61 1.55 11.98
N ALA A 416 -5.30 2.84 11.86
CA ALA A 416 -4.60 3.38 10.70
C ALA A 416 -3.16 2.83 10.59
N LEU A 417 -2.44 2.64 11.71
CA LEU A 417 -1.12 1.98 11.70
C LEU A 417 -1.15 0.65 10.95
N PHE A 418 -2.20 -0.16 11.12
CA PHE A 418 -2.34 -1.40 10.36
C PHE A 418 -2.80 -1.16 8.93
N ASN A 419 -3.88 -0.39 8.75
CA ASN A 419 -4.54 -0.29 7.47
C ASN A 419 -3.75 0.50 6.43
N GLU A 420 -2.87 1.43 6.80
CA GLU A 420 -1.95 2.10 5.84
C GLU A 420 -0.89 1.15 5.25
N LEU A 421 -0.65 -0.03 5.85
CA LEU A 421 0.27 -1.04 5.28
C LEU A 421 -0.26 -1.71 4.00
N TYR A 422 -1.52 -1.46 3.65
CA TYR A 422 -2.13 -1.99 2.43
C TYR A 422 -1.34 -1.62 1.17
N ASP A 423 -0.63 -0.48 1.21
CA ASP A 423 0.12 0.06 0.09
C ASP A 423 1.34 -0.80 -0.29
N LEU A 424 1.89 -1.57 0.65
CA LEU A 424 2.92 -2.58 0.36
C LEU A 424 2.40 -3.75 -0.50
N CYS A 425 1.09 -3.87 -0.65
CA CYS A 425 0.42 -4.85 -1.49
C CYS A 425 -0.16 -4.22 -2.76
N SER A 426 -0.95 -3.15 -2.61
CA SER A 426 -1.71 -2.54 -3.72
C SER A 426 -1.12 -1.23 -4.25
N GLY A 427 0.01 -0.75 -3.74
CA GLY A 427 0.71 0.43 -4.25
C GLY A 427 1.52 0.12 -5.51
N GLY A 428 1.06 -0.83 -6.34
CA GLY A 428 1.79 -1.29 -7.53
C GLY A 428 3.12 -1.99 -7.22
N SER A 429 3.23 -2.68 -6.07
CA SER A 429 4.51 -3.20 -5.59
C SER A 429 5.16 -4.22 -6.53
N LEU A 430 6.47 -4.11 -6.72
CA LEU A 430 7.31 -5.10 -7.39
C LEU A 430 8.21 -5.81 -6.40
N TRP A 431 8.33 -7.12 -6.58
CA TRP A 431 9.31 -7.92 -5.85
C TRP A 431 9.86 -9.02 -6.75
N THR A 432 11.12 -8.87 -7.16
CA THR A 432 11.76 -9.82 -8.07
C THR A 432 12.26 -11.06 -7.33
N ALA A 433 12.42 -12.16 -8.07
CA ALA A 433 13.11 -13.36 -7.61
C ALA A 433 14.54 -13.03 -7.16
N ALA A 434 15.07 -13.80 -6.20
CA ALA A 434 16.41 -13.59 -5.69
C ALA A 434 17.47 -13.79 -6.78
N THR A 435 18.54 -13.02 -6.67
CA THR A 435 19.77 -13.26 -7.41
C THR A 435 20.95 -13.32 -6.44
N ALA A 436 22.13 -13.71 -6.93
CA ALA A 436 23.34 -13.68 -6.11
C ALA A 436 23.71 -12.26 -5.63
N LYS A 437 23.28 -11.21 -6.34
CA LYS A 437 23.53 -9.80 -5.97
C LYS A 437 22.43 -9.25 -5.07
N ASP A 438 21.22 -9.73 -5.22
CA ASP A 438 20.04 -9.29 -4.49
C ASP A 438 19.38 -10.54 -3.88
N PRO A 439 19.89 -11.04 -2.73
CA PRO A 439 19.48 -12.32 -2.14
C PRO A 439 18.04 -12.32 -1.62
N TYR A 440 17.48 -11.13 -1.39
CA TYR A 440 16.07 -10.93 -1.08
C TYR A 440 15.28 -10.41 -2.29
N GLY A 441 15.86 -10.42 -3.50
CA GLY A 441 15.27 -9.77 -4.68
C GLY A 441 15.41 -8.25 -4.66
N ARG A 442 14.97 -7.59 -5.74
CA ARG A 442 14.77 -6.14 -5.77
C ARG A 442 13.31 -5.86 -5.43
N PHE A 443 13.07 -4.81 -4.65
CA PHE A 443 11.76 -4.44 -4.16
C PHE A 443 11.49 -2.97 -4.47
N GLY A 444 10.23 -2.62 -4.72
CA GLY A 444 9.80 -1.23 -4.76
C GLY A 444 8.28 -1.09 -4.78
N VAL A 445 7.77 -0.03 -4.16
CA VAL A 445 6.38 0.42 -4.27
C VAL A 445 6.35 1.70 -5.11
N LEU A 446 5.30 1.90 -5.90
CA LEU A 446 5.15 3.16 -6.63
C LEU A 446 4.93 4.31 -5.64
N GLU A 447 5.29 5.53 -6.04
CA GLU A 447 4.87 6.73 -5.33
C GLU A 447 3.35 6.79 -5.25
N CYS A 448 2.67 6.59 -6.38
CA CYS A 448 1.27 6.21 -6.47
C CYS A 448 0.91 5.67 -7.86
N LEU A 449 -0.37 5.40 -8.12
CA LEU A 449 -0.84 4.93 -9.42
C LEU A 449 -0.89 6.03 -10.49
N ASP A 450 -1.04 7.30 -10.08
CA ASP A 450 -1.01 8.46 -10.97
C ASP A 450 0.44 8.79 -11.39
N TYR A 451 1.33 8.79 -10.41
CA TYR A 451 2.76 9.05 -10.55
C TYR A 451 3.49 7.73 -10.36
N ALA A 452 3.40 6.87 -11.39
CA ALA A 452 3.86 5.49 -11.36
C ALA A 452 5.39 5.38 -11.39
N TRP A 453 6.04 5.87 -10.34
CA TRP A 453 7.49 5.90 -10.16
C TRP A 453 7.87 5.07 -8.94
N TYR A 454 8.74 4.08 -9.11
CA TYR A 454 9.15 3.23 -8.01
C TYR A 454 10.03 3.96 -7.00
N GLU A 455 9.62 3.94 -5.73
CA GLU A 455 10.41 4.36 -4.57
C GLU A 455 10.92 5.81 -4.65
N SER A 456 10.12 6.77 -5.13
CA SER A 456 10.49 8.21 -5.10
C SER A 456 11.13 8.59 -3.77
N LEU A 457 12.40 8.99 -3.81
CA LEU A 457 13.32 8.95 -2.68
C LEU A 457 12.97 9.93 -1.56
N ASP A 458 12.51 11.11 -1.96
CA ASP A 458 12.01 12.20 -1.12
C ASP A 458 10.67 11.84 -0.46
N VAL A 459 9.81 11.09 -1.15
CA VAL A 459 8.55 10.58 -0.60
C VAL A 459 8.83 9.48 0.43
N ARG A 460 9.68 8.51 0.08
CA ARG A 460 10.02 7.39 0.96
C ARG A 460 10.80 7.82 2.20
N LEU A 461 11.42 9.01 2.23
CA LEU A 461 11.95 9.59 3.47
C LEU A 461 10.89 9.49 4.58
N TYR A 462 9.63 9.74 4.26
CA TYR A 462 8.52 9.53 5.18
C TYR A 462 7.90 8.12 5.03
N GLY A 463 7.66 7.66 3.80
CA GLY A 463 6.89 6.42 3.55
C GLY A 463 7.54 5.12 4.03
N SER A 464 8.87 5.07 4.21
CA SER A 464 9.58 3.80 4.45
C SER A 464 9.72 3.39 5.93
N PHE A 465 9.17 4.14 6.89
CA PHE A 465 9.21 3.76 8.32
C PHE A 465 8.63 2.37 8.58
N ALA A 466 7.51 2.05 7.93
CA ALA A 466 6.87 0.74 8.06
C ALA A 466 7.74 -0.38 7.50
N LEU A 467 8.28 -0.19 6.30
CA LEU A 467 9.12 -1.18 5.63
C LEU A 467 10.39 -1.47 6.44
N LEU A 468 11.06 -0.43 6.97
CA LEU A 468 12.22 -0.59 7.84
C LEU A 468 11.89 -1.38 9.12
N GLN A 469 10.77 -1.03 9.79
CA GLN A 469 10.43 -1.64 11.08
C GLN A 469 9.90 -3.07 10.97
N LEU A 470 9.38 -3.49 9.80
CA LEU A 470 8.69 -4.77 9.64
C LEU A 470 9.38 -5.71 8.65
N TRP A 471 10.03 -5.19 7.60
CA TRP A 471 10.75 -5.97 6.57
C TRP A 471 12.08 -5.28 6.20
N PRO A 472 13.02 -5.13 7.16
CA PRO A 472 14.24 -4.33 6.97
C PRO A 472 15.12 -4.77 5.80
N GLU A 473 15.12 -6.06 5.41
CA GLU A 473 15.92 -6.50 4.26
C GLU A 473 15.36 -5.98 2.92
N LEU A 474 14.06 -5.69 2.84
CA LEU A 474 13.46 -5.03 1.68
C LEU A 474 13.83 -3.54 1.63
N ASP A 475 13.81 -2.85 2.77
CA ASP A 475 14.26 -1.45 2.85
C ASP A 475 15.75 -1.31 2.45
N LYS A 476 16.61 -2.25 2.89
CA LYS A 476 18.00 -2.34 2.41
C LYS A 476 18.09 -2.61 0.91
N ALA A 477 17.24 -3.48 0.36
CA ALA A 477 17.22 -3.80 -1.07
C ALA A 477 16.89 -2.57 -1.95
N VAL A 478 15.95 -1.73 -1.50
CA VAL A 478 15.64 -0.44 -2.13
C VAL A 478 16.86 0.48 -2.11
N LEU A 479 17.46 0.70 -0.93
CA LEU A 479 18.61 1.61 -0.78
C LEU A 479 19.86 1.13 -1.54
N ARG A 480 20.04 -0.19 -1.69
CA ARG A 480 21.07 -0.76 -2.59
C ARG A 480 20.82 -0.41 -4.04
N SER A 481 19.56 -0.38 -4.50
CA SER A 481 19.23 0.03 -5.86
C SER A 481 19.54 1.51 -6.09
N PHE A 482 19.19 2.40 -5.14
CA PHE A 482 19.63 3.80 -5.17
C PHE A 482 21.16 3.93 -5.18
N SER A 483 21.86 3.19 -4.32
CA SER A 483 23.32 3.19 -4.27
C SER A 483 23.94 2.86 -5.63
N ARG A 484 23.37 1.89 -6.36
CA ARG A 484 23.84 1.53 -7.71
C ARG A 484 23.50 2.59 -8.77
N ALA A 485 22.41 3.33 -8.60
CA ALA A 485 21.94 4.32 -9.58
C ALA A 485 22.64 5.70 -9.47
N ILE A 486 23.11 6.08 -8.28
CA ILE A 486 23.85 7.35 -8.06
C ILE A 486 25.04 7.53 -9.03
N PRO A 487 25.99 6.56 -9.17
CA PRO A 487 27.11 6.70 -10.11
C PRO A 487 26.71 6.55 -11.58
N ALA A 488 25.51 6.05 -11.88
CA ALA A 488 25.05 5.83 -13.25
C ALA A 488 24.77 7.16 -13.98
N ARG A 489 24.81 7.10 -15.31
CA ARG A 489 24.52 8.21 -16.21
C ARG A 489 23.60 7.77 -17.34
N ASP A 490 22.72 8.68 -17.75
CA ASP A 490 21.94 8.59 -18.97
C ASP A 490 21.79 10.01 -19.55
N ALA A 491 22.45 10.25 -20.69
CA ALA A 491 22.47 11.54 -21.36
C ALA A 491 21.29 11.72 -22.34
N THR A 492 20.33 10.77 -22.34
CA THR A 492 19.10 10.90 -23.12
C THR A 492 18.37 12.17 -22.69
N GLN A 493 18.14 13.07 -23.65
CA GLN A 493 17.44 14.32 -23.38
C GLN A 493 15.95 14.06 -23.14
N ARG A 494 15.42 14.63 -22.06
CA ARG A 494 13.99 14.59 -21.74
C ARG A 494 13.43 16.01 -21.63
N PRO A 495 12.23 16.26 -22.18
CA PRO A 495 11.55 17.52 -21.94
C PRO A 495 11.12 17.61 -20.47
N ILE A 496 11.28 18.81 -19.89
CA ILE A 496 10.93 19.09 -18.50
C ILE A 496 9.53 19.72 -18.42
N GLY A 497 8.62 18.98 -17.78
CA GLY A 497 7.19 19.21 -17.70
C GLY A 497 6.79 20.60 -17.18
N TRP A 498 7.42 21.02 -16.08
CA TRP A 498 7.13 22.28 -15.41
C TRP A 498 7.31 23.50 -16.31
N TYR A 499 8.27 23.50 -17.24
CA TYR A 499 8.42 24.62 -18.17
C TYR A 499 7.24 24.74 -19.14
N PHE A 500 6.53 23.65 -19.43
CA PHE A 500 5.28 23.71 -20.19
C PHE A 500 4.17 24.39 -19.39
N THR A 501 4.02 24.06 -18.10
CA THR A 501 3.01 24.67 -17.21
C THR A 501 3.26 26.17 -17.01
N GLN A 502 4.53 26.59 -17.04
CA GLN A 502 4.93 28.00 -16.99
C GLN A 502 4.85 28.74 -18.35
N GLY A 503 4.40 28.08 -19.42
CA GLY A 503 4.32 28.67 -20.77
C GLY A 503 5.68 29.00 -21.39
N ARG A 504 6.77 28.39 -20.90
CA ARG A 504 8.16 28.64 -21.34
C ARG A 504 8.61 27.73 -22.48
N GLY A 505 7.78 26.78 -22.91
CA GLY A 505 8.05 25.89 -24.02
C GLY A 505 8.97 24.71 -23.64
N ARG A 506 9.55 24.05 -24.65
CA ARG A 506 10.36 22.84 -24.47
C ARG A 506 11.76 23.20 -23.96
N VAL A 507 12.02 22.89 -22.70
CA VAL A 507 13.34 22.84 -22.09
C VAL A 507 13.70 21.37 -21.90
N GLU A 508 14.93 20.99 -22.22
CA GLU A 508 15.40 19.61 -22.08
C GLU A 508 16.57 19.53 -21.11
N ALA A 509 16.67 18.39 -20.42
CA ALA A 509 17.80 18.05 -19.56
C ALA A 509 18.22 16.59 -19.79
N ASP A 510 19.45 16.26 -19.38
CA ASP A 510 19.92 14.88 -19.28
C ASP A 510 18.99 14.12 -18.31
N ARG A 511 18.53 12.92 -18.69
CA ARG A 511 17.73 12.07 -17.80
C ARG A 511 18.43 11.84 -16.45
N LYS A 512 19.71 11.50 -16.48
CA LYS A 512 20.47 11.17 -15.27
C LYS A 512 21.94 11.59 -15.38
N VAL A 513 22.36 12.50 -14.52
CA VAL A 513 23.76 12.92 -14.38
C VAL A 513 24.47 12.04 -13.35
N ALA A 514 25.73 11.66 -13.61
CA ALA A 514 26.52 10.88 -12.66
C ALA A 514 26.78 11.67 -11.37
N GLY A 515 26.53 11.05 -10.22
CA GLY A 515 26.66 11.66 -8.89
C GLY A 515 25.39 12.37 -8.42
N ALA A 516 24.49 12.79 -9.31
CA ALA A 516 23.15 13.19 -8.90
C ALA A 516 22.41 11.98 -8.32
N THR A 517 21.73 12.18 -7.19
CA THR A 517 20.87 11.13 -6.64
C THR A 517 19.59 11.08 -7.46
N PRO A 518 19.17 9.91 -7.99
CA PRO A 518 17.94 9.85 -8.75
C PRO A 518 16.74 10.10 -7.84
N HIS A 519 15.69 10.67 -8.41
CA HIS A 519 14.39 10.84 -7.77
C HIS A 519 13.74 9.48 -7.51
N ASP A 520 13.56 8.71 -8.58
CA ASP A 520 12.88 7.42 -8.56
C ASP A 520 13.75 6.31 -9.18
N LEU A 521 13.34 5.07 -8.89
CA LEU A 521 13.89 3.85 -9.44
C LEU A 521 13.18 3.42 -10.74
N GLY A 522 12.65 4.35 -11.53
CA GLY A 522 12.02 4.04 -12.82
C GLY A 522 10.52 3.76 -12.72
N ALA A 523 9.93 3.26 -13.80
CA ALA A 523 8.48 3.08 -13.95
C ALA A 523 8.12 1.73 -14.62
N PRO A 524 6.85 1.26 -14.50
CA PRO A 524 6.40 -0.02 -15.05
C PRO A 524 6.58 -0.19 -16.55
N ASN A 525 6.58 0.89 -17.34
CA ASN A 525 6.72 0.83 -18.80
C ASN A 525 8.18 0.83 -19.30
N GLU A 526 9.18 0.80 -18.42
CA GLU A 526 10.61 0.86 -18.79
C GLU A 526 11.42 -0.33 -18.27
N LEU A 527 12.55 -0.07 -17.60
CA LEU A 527 13.37 -1.07 -16.93
C LEU A 527 13.49 -0.65 -15.47
N PRO A 528 12.52 -1.04 -14.61
CA PRO A 528 12.54 -0.69 -13.20
C PRO A 528 13.89 -0.98 -12.56
N PHE A 529 14.23 -0.12 -11.62
CA PHE A 529 15.45 -0.03 -10.83
C PHE A 529 16.74 0.35 -11.58
N ASP A 530 16.78 0.24 -12.91
CA ASP A 530 17.98 0.53 -13.71
C ASP A 530 17.78 1.77 -14.61
N ALA A 531 16.59 1.97 -15.17
CA ALA A 531 16.19 3.19 -15.87
C ALA A 531 15.58 4.20 -14.89
N THR A 532 16.42 4.79 -14.04
CA THR A 532 16.01 5.73 -12.98
C THR A 532 15.65 7.12 -13.52
N ASN A 533 15.06 7.99 -12.69
CA ASN A 533 14.54 9.31 -13.10
C ASN A 533 13.54 9.16 -14.24
N TYR A 534 12.50 8.36 -14.00
CA TYR A 534 11.37 8.33 -14.90
C TYR A 534 10.65 9.67 -14.89
N THR A 535 10.44 10.27 -13.72
CA THR A 535 9.84 11.60 -13.66
C THR A 535 10.67 12.58 -14.48
N ALA A 536 9.94 13.39 -15.24
CA ALA A 536 10.46 14.49 -16.01
C ALA A 536 9.60 15.73 -15.78
N TYR A 537 8.82 15.77 -14.68
CA TYR A 537 8.08 16.97 -14.33
C TYR A 537 9.04 18.12 -14.00
N GLN A 538 10.05 17.83 -13.17
CA GLN A 538 11.19 18.68 -12.89
C GLN A 538 12.50 18.05 -13.37
N ASP A 539 13.55 18.86 -13.49
CA ASP A 539 14.92 18.33 -13.62
C ASP A 539 15.45 17.90 -12.25
N CYS A 540 15.22 16.64 -11.90
CA CYS A 540 15.62 16.08 -10.62
C CYS A 540 17.13 16.00 -10.40
N ASN A 541 17.95 16.17 -11.46
CA ASN A 541 19.39 16.28 -11.27
C ASN A 541 19.78 17.56 -10.50
N LEU A 542 18.88 18.54 -10.46
CA LEU A 542 19.09 19.81 -9.76
C LEU A 542 18.51 19.82 -8.35
N TRP A 543 17.86 18.75 -7.89
CA TRP A 543 17.18 18.76 -6.60
C TRP A 543 18.15 18.79 -5.41
N LYS A 544 17.77 19.51 -4.34
CA LYS A 544 18.65 19.82 -3.20
C LYS A 544 18.43 18.92 -1.98
N ASP A 545 17.37 18.14 -1.96
CA ASP A 545 17.00 17.22 -0.88
C ASP A 545 17.50 15.79 -1.12
N LEU A 546 17.34 15.24 -2.33
CA LEU A 546 17.56 13.82 -2.65
C LEU A 546 18.89 13.23 -2.13
N ALA A 547 20.00 13.94 -2.27
CA ALA A 547 21.30 13.45 -1.79
C ALA A 547 21.36 13.35 -0.26
N SER A 548 20.77 14.32 0.44
CA SER A 548 20.64 14.30 1.90
C SER A 548 19.71 13.18 2.33
N ASP A 549 18.58 13.00 1.63
CA ASP A 549 17.59 11.97 1.92
C ASP A 549 18.17 10.56 1.77
N PHE A 550 18.98 10.31 0.75
CA PHE A 550 19.68 9.04 0.58
C PHE A 550 20.57 8.73 1.79
N VAL A 551 21.44 9.69 2.18
CA VAL A 551 22.40 9.50 3.27
C VAL A 551 21.68 9.29 4.60
N LEU A 552 20.66 10.09 4.88
CA LEU A 552 19.86 9.98 6.10
C LEU A 552 19.14 8.63 6.17
N GLN A 553 18.59 8.15 5.06
CA GLN A 553 17.90 6.86 5.03
C GLN A 553 18.88 5.69 5.15
N VAL A 554 20.06 5.73 4.52
CA VAL A 554 21.10 4.70 4.72
C VAL A 554 21.51 4.61 6.19
N TRP A 555 21.77 5.75 6.84
CA TRP A 555 22.12 5.75 8.27
C TRP A 555 20.97 5.27 9.14
N ARG A 556 19.74 5.71 8.88
CA ARG A 556 18.53 5.25 9.58
C ARG A 556 18.38 3.74 9.51
N THR A 557 18.49 3.17 8.30
CA THR A 557 18.34 1.73 8.07
C THR A 557 19.45 0.93 8.73
N PHE A 558 20.69 1.41 8.67
CA PHE A 558 21.81 0.77 9.37
C PHE A 558 21.61 0.75 10.88
N LEU A 559 21.19 1.89 11.46
CA LEU A 559 21.09 2.09 12.91
C LEU A 559 19.86 1.41 13.53
N LEU A 560 18.72 1.41 12.82
CA LEU A 560 17.41 1.14 13.42
C LEU A 560 16.72 -0.11 12.85
N ALA A 561 17.37 -0.86 11.96
CA ALA A 561 16.83 -2.14 11.51
C ALA A 561 16.72 -3.14 12.68
N PRO A 562 15.57 -3.80 12.88
CA PRO A 562 15.39 -4.81 13.93
C PRO A 562 16.24 -6.07 13.70
N THR A 563 16.78 -6.27 12.48
CA THR A 563 17.77 -7.33 12.19
C THR A 563 19.19 -6.98 12.67
N GLY A 564 19.37 -5.80 13.29
CA GLY A 564 20.62 -5.26 13.81
C GLY A 564 21.46 -4.55 12.76
N GLU A 565 22.54 -3.92 13.23
CA GLU A 565 23.50 -3.20 12.40
C GLU A 565 24.15 -4.10 11.33
N ASP A 566 24.11 -3.66 10.08
CA ASP A 566 24.67 -4.36 8.92
C ASP A 566 25.80 -3.54 8.30
N LEU A 567 27.04 -3.85 8.72
CA LEU A 567 28.24 -3.17 8.24
C LEU A 567 28.51 -3.40 6.75
N ASN A 568 28.04 -4.52 6.17
CA ASN A 568 28.20 -4.76 4.73
C ASN A 568 27.28 -3.85 3.93
N PHE A 569 26.01 -3.74 4.32
CA PHE A 569 25.09 -2.76 3.75
C PHE A 569 25.66 -1.34 3.84
N LEU A 570 26.17 -0.95 5.01
CA LEU A 570 26.75 0.38 5.20
C LEU A 570 27.96 0.62 4.28
N ALA A 571 28.85 -0.37 4.16
CA ALA A 571 30.03 -0.29 3.30
C ALA A 571 29.66 -0.27 1.80
N GLU A 572 28.61 -0.98 1.39
CA GLU A 572 28.10 -0.99 0.02
C GLU A 572 27.50 0.37 -0.38
N CYS A 573 26.82 1.05 0.53
CA CYS A 573 26.21 2.37 0.29
C CYS A 573 27.20 3.55 0.45
N TRP A 574 28.30 3.35 1.17
CA TRP A 574 29.25 4.42 1.50
C TRP A 574 29.81 5.18 0.28
N PRO A 575 30.33 4.53 -0.79
CA PRO A 575 30.87 5.25 -1.94
C PRO A 575 29.84 6.18 -2.60
N SER A 576 28.59 5.72 -2.70
CA SER A 576 27.50 6.48 -3.31
C SER A 576 27.03 7.61 -2.41
N ALA A 577 27.03 7.43 -1.08
CA ALA A 577 26.74 8.49 -0.12
C ALA A 577 27.76 9.64 -0.23
N VAL A 578 29.05 9.30 -0.34
CA VAL A 578 30.13 10.29 -0.55
C VAL A 578 29.92 11.03 -1.87
N GLN A 579 29.64 10.30 -2.96
CA GLN A 579 29.45 10.90 -4.27
C GLN A 579 28.21 11.81 -4.33
N ALA A 580 27.11 11.42 -3.68
CA ALA A 580 25.89 12.21 -3.60
C ALA A 580 26.10 13.54 -2.86
N LEU A 581 26.80 13.51 -1.72
CA LEU A 581 27.10 14.73 -0.95
C LEU A 581 28.09 15.64 -1.68
N ASP A 582 29.11 15.08 -2.35
CA ASP A 582 30.03 15.84 -3.19
C ASP A 582 29.30 16.54 -4.35
N TYR A 583 28.33 15.87 -4.96
CA TYR A 583 27.49 16.44 -6.01
C TYR A 583 26.63 17.58 -5.46
N LEU A 584 25.94 17.36 -4.33
CA LEU A 584 25.09 18.38 -3.69
C LEU A 584 25.88 19.62 -3.25
N LYS A 585 27.10 19.45 -2.74
CA LYS A 585 27.99 20.59 -2.42
C LYS A 585 28.27 21.49 -3.63
N GLY A 586 28.19 20.97 -4.85
CA GLY A 586 28.33 21.75 -6.07
C GLY A 586 27.27 22.86 -6.25
N PHE A 587 26.17 22.80 -5.49
CA PHE A 587 25.11 23.80 -5.49
C PHE A 587 25.26 24.88 -4.41
N ASP A 588 26.28 24.82 -3.56
CA ASP A 588 26.66 25.96 -2.71
C ASP A 588 27.43 26.95 -3.58
N VAL A 589 26.69 27.88 -4.20
CA VAL A 589 27.24 28.79 -5.23
C VAL A 589 27.92 30.01 -4.62
N ASN A 590 27.64 30.30 -3.36
CA ASN A 590 28.13 31.47 -2.64
C ASN A 590 29.24 31.13 -1.60
N ASP A 591 29.57 29.84 -1.45
CA ASP A 591 30.53 29.27 -0.50
C ASP A 591 30.21 29.63 0.95
N ASP A 592 28.94 29.57 1.34
CA ASP A 592 28.47 29.71 2.72
C ASP A 592 28.30 28.37 3.46
N GLY A 593 28.61 27.26 2.79
CA GLY A 593 28.57 25.91 3.32
C GLY A 593 27.21 25.23 3.14
N LEU A 594 26.19 25.88 2.58
CA LEU A 594 24.85 25.33 2.38
C LEU A 594 24.48 25.30 0.88
N PRO A 595 23.77 24.27 0.39
CA PRO A 595 23.32 24.25 -0.99
C PRO A 595 22.23 25.32 -1.23
N ASP A 596 22.35 26.07 -2.33
CA ASP A 596 21.41 27.12 -2.71
C ASP A 596 20.29 26.60 -3.62
N ASN A 597 19.03 26.78 -3.25
CA ASN A 597 17.88 26.56 -4.14
C ASN A 597 17.87 27.59 -5.29
N GLY A 598 17.53 27.14 -6.50
CA GLY A 598 17.76 27.87 -7.75
C GLY A 598 16.69 28.89 -8.14
N GLY A 599 15.59 29.01 -7.39
CA GLY A 599 14.41 29.82 -7.76
C GLY A 599 13.43 29.10 -8.71
N ALA A 600 13.68 27.82 -9.00
CA ALA A 600 12.71 26.87 -9.55
C ALA A 600 12.43 25.80 -8.47
N PRO A 601 11.32 25.06 -8.53
CA PRO A 601 11.10 23.96 -7.60
C PRO A 601 12.14 22.85 -7.81
N ASP A 602 13.03 22.71 -6.84
CA ASP A 602 14.18 21.80 -6.89
C ASP A 602 14.25 20.95 -5.60
N GLN A 603 13.09 20.47 -5.15
CA GLN A 603 12.85 19.64 -3.97
C GLN A 603 11.41 19.08 -4.00
N THR A 604 11.05 18.17 -3.08
CA THR A 604 9.77 17.44 -3.01
C THR A 604 8.50 18.31 -3.13
N PHE A 605 8.52 19.56 -2.68
CA PHE A 605 7.46 20.54 -2.96
C PHE A 605 7.65 21.14 -4.34
N ASP A 606 7.48 20.29 -5.36
CA ASP A 606 7.85 20.46 -6.77
C ASP A 606 7.06 21.54 -7.56
N ASP A 607 6.12 22.23 -6.92
CA ASP A 607 5.50 23.48 -7.43
C ASP A 607 5.81 24.72 -6.58
N TRP A 608 6.57 24.57 -5.50
CA TRP A 608 6.91 25.65 -4.61
C TRP A 608 8.36 26.11 -4.84
N PRO A 609 8.59 27.23 -5.55
CA PRO A 609 9.93 27.72 -5.81
C PRO A 609 10.55 28.28 -4.53
N LEU A 610 11.75 27.79 -4.21
CA LEU A 610 12.62 28.30 -3.14
C LEU A 610 13.85 28.96 -3.75
N LYS A 611 14.45 29.93 -3.04
CA LYS A 611 15.62 30.65 -3.55
C LYS A 611 16.68 30.94 -2.48
N GLY A 612 17.93 30.64 -2.82
CA GLY A 612 19.05 30.67 -1.88
C GLY A 612 18.97 29.50 -0.89
N VAL A 613 19.65 29.60 0.25
CA VAL A 613 19.52 28.60 1.32
C VAL A 613 18.08 28.55 1.82
N SER A 614 17.48 27.36 1.85
CA SER A 614 16.18 27.10 2.47
C SER A 614 16.29 26.40 3.83
N ALA A 615 15.27 26.57 4.68
CA ALA A 615 15.20 25.89 5.97
C ALA A 615 15.12 24.37 5.79
N TYR A 616 14.28 23.91 4.86
CA TYR A 616 14.09 22.49 4.55
C TYR A 616 15.39 21.82 4.05
N CYS A 617 15.92 22.26 2.90
CA CYS A 617 17.10 21.62 2.30
C CYS A 617 18.37 21.86 3.13
N GLY A 618 18.51 23.05 3.74
CA GLY A 618 19.66 23.37 4.59
C GLY A 618 19.71 22.53 5.87
N ALA A 619 18.57 22.29 6.51
CA ALA A 619 18.51 21.40 7.68
C ALA A 619 18.81 19.94 7.30
N LEU A 620 18.26 19.46 6.17
CA LEU A 620 18.54 18.11 5.65
C LEU A 620 20.03 17.94 5.36
N TRP A 621 20.66 18.92 4.73
CA TRP A 621 22.10 18.93 4.45
C TRP A 621 22.95 18.79 5.71
N ILE A 622 22.66 19.59 6.75
CA ILE A 622 23.39 19.52 8.02
C ILE A 622 23.22 18.14 8.65
N ALA A 623 22.01 17.61 8.70
CA ALA A 623 21.73 16.28 9.26
C ALA A 623 22.42 15.16 8.46
N ALA A 624 22.47 15.27 7.13
CA ALA A 624 23.14 14.31 6.26
C ALA A 624 24.66 14.34 6.44
N LEU A 625 25.28 15.51 6.65
CA LEU A 625 26.70 15.60 6.98
C LEU A 625 27.03 14.96 8.33
N GLU A 626 26.19 15.16 9.35
CA GLU A 626 26.31 14.48 10.65
C GLU A 626 26.20 12.96 10.49
N ALA A 627 25.21 12.49 9.72
CA ALA A 627 25.03 11.07 9.42
C ALA A 627 26.26 10.51 8.69
N ALA A 628 26.76 11.18 7.64
CA ALA A 628 27.93 10.73 6.89
C ALA A 628 29.20 10.66 7.75
N LEU A 629 29.38 11.59 8.69
CA LEU A 629 30.48 11.51 9.66
C LEU A 629 30.33 10.31 10.60
N ALA A 630 29.12 10.03 11.08
CA ALA A 630 28.85 8.85 11.88
C ALA A 630 29.11 7.56 11.09
N MET A 631 28.61 7.46 9.85
CA MET A 631 28.87 6.35 8.93
C MET A 631 30.38 6.14 8.74
N ALA A 632 31.12 7.21 8.42
CA ALA A 632 32.56 7.17 8.21
C ALA A 632 33.32 6.64 9.44
N GLN A 633 32.91 7.07 10.64
CA GLN A 633 33.50 6.62 11.90
C GLN A 633 33.20 5.15 12.17
N ARG A 634 31.96 4.68 11.97
CA ARG A 634 31.61 3.26 12.14
C ARG A 634 32.42 2.38 11.18
N LEU A 635 32.50 2.76 9.90
CA LEU A 635 33.27 2.02 8.89
C LEU A 635 34.77 1.99 9.17
N GLN A 636 35.34 3.10 9.65
CA GLN A 636 36.75 3.14 10.03
C GLN A 636 37.03 2.30 11.28
N LEU A 637 36.19 2.42 12.31
CA LEU A 637 36.38 1.72 13.58
C LEU A 637 36.20 0.20 13.43
N ASP A 638 35.15 -0.22 12.73
CA ASP A 638 34.73 -1.63 12.72
C ASP A 638 35.28 -2.41 11.53
N LEU A 639 35.48 -1.76 10.38
CA LEU A 639 36.00 -2.41 9.16
C LEU A 639 37.42 -1.97 8.78
N GLY A 640 37.98 -0.96 9.44
CA GLY A 640 39.31 -0.44 9.12
C GLY A 640 39.38 0.29 7.76
N LEU A 641 38.23 0.73 7.22
CA LEU A 641 38.18 1.53 6.00
C LEU A 641 38.77 2.92 6.25
N ASP A 642 39.69 3.37 5.39
CA ASP A 642 40.24 4.73 5.49
C ASP A 642 39.22 5.74 4.95
N THR A 643 38.55 6.42 5.87
CA THR A 643 37.59 7.49 5.60
C THR A 643 38.10 8.87 6.05
N THR A 644 39.41 9.00 6.30
CA THR A 644 40.02 10.19 6.92
C THR A 644 39.92 11.44 6.03
N VAL A 645 39.88 11.27 4.71
CA VAL A 645 39.75 12.40 3.77
C VAL A 645 38.34 12.93 3.80
N GLU A 646 37.35 12.04 3.72
CA GLU A 646 35.93 12.34 3.75
C GLU A 646 35.54 12.97 5.09
N GLN A 647 35.98 12.40 6.22
CA GLN A 647 35.70 12.95 7.56
C GLN A 647 36.20 14.39 7.71
N ARG A 648 37.41 14.71 7.24
CA ARG A 648 37.94 16.08 7.30
C ARG A 648 37.14 17.04 6.43
N ARG A 649 36.79 16.62 5.22
CA ARG A 649 36.04 17.44 4.26
C ARG A 649 34.62 17.70 4.74
N PHE A 650 33.88 16.67 5.14
CA PHE A 650 32.52 16.80 5.65
C PHE A 650 32.48 17.57 6.96
N GLY A 651 33.46 17.38 7.85
CA GLY A 651 33.57 18.19 9.07
C GLY A 651 33.76 19.68 8.81
N GLN A 652 34.56 20.04 7.80
CA GLN A 652 34.74 21.46 7.40
C GLN A 652 33.45 22.06 6.84
N TRP A 653 32.74 21.34 5.96
CA TRP A 653 31.45 21.79 5.44
C TRP A 653 30.44 21.96 6.55
N LEU A 654 30.34 20.98 7.45
CA LEU A 654 29.41 21.01 8.59
C LEU A 654 29.63 22.20 9.52
N GLU A 655 30.89 22.49 9.87
CA GLU A 655 31.24 23.64 10.71
C GLU A 655 30.78 24.96 10.05
N GLN A 656 31.01 25.09 8.74
CA GLN A 656 30.61 26.25 7.96
C GLN A 656 29.08 26.36 7.87
N SER A 657 28.37 25.28 7.51
CA SER A 657 26.91 25.25 7.42
C SER A 657 26.25 25.66 8.74
N ARG A 658 26.70 25.08 9.86
CA ARG A 658 26.17 25.39 11.20
C ARG A 658 26.41 26.85 11.60
N SER A 659 27.53 27.44 11.19
CA SER A 659 27.82 28.85 11.49
C SER A 659 26.90 29.84 10.75
N ASN A 660 26.28 29.41 9.64
CA ASN A 660 25.49 30.26 8.77
C ASN A 660 23.98 30.01 8.84
N PHE A 661 23.52 28.80 9.14
CA PHE A 661 22.10 28.44 9.10
C PHE A 661 21.19 29.38 9.92
N ASP A 662 21.43 29.50 11.23
CA ASP A 662 20.66 30.41 12.10
C ASP A 662 20.83 31.88 11.68
N ARG A 663 22.04 32.28 11.25
CA ARG A 663 22.33 33.65 10.84
C ARG A 663 21.52 34.08 9.62
N LEU A 664 21.24 33.13 8.72
CA LEU A 664 20.53 33.38 7.46
C LEU A 664 19.02 33.32 7.64
N LEU A 665 18.52 32.38 8.45
CA LEU A 665 17.10 31.98 8.41
C LEU A 665 16.33 32.23 9.70
N TRP A 666 16.98 32.33 10.86
CA TRP A 666 16.26 32.52 12.12
C TRP A 666 15.73 33.94 12.26
N ASN A 667 14.41 34.12 12.32
CA ASN A 667 13.77 35.44 12.42
C ASN A 667 13.44 35.88 13.86
N GLY A 668 13.72 35.02 14.85
CA GLY A 668 13.39 35.27 16.26
C GLY A 668 12.21 34.46 16.80
N GLU A 669 11.38 33.87 15.92
CA GLU A 669 10.24 33.02 16.31
C GLU A 669 10.24 31.66 15.58
N TYR A 670 10.56 31.65 14.29
CA TYR A 670 10.65 30.48 13.43
C TYR A 670 11.74 30.68 12.36
N TYR A 671 11.95 29.71 11.47
CA TYR A 671 12.88 29.84 10.36
C TYR A 671 12.14 30.35 9.13
N GLU A 672 12.66 31.42 8.51
CA GLU A 672 12.22 31.84 7.19
C GLU A 672 12.37 30.65 6.22
N ILE A 673 11.41 30.50 5.30
CA ILE A 673 11.39 29.33 4.41
C ILE A 673 12.68 29.26 3.57
N ASP A 674 13.18 30.42 3.15
CA ASP A 674 14.45 30.60 2.46
C ASP A 674 15.03 32.01 2.65
N ALA A 675 16.28 32.19 2.23
CA ALA A 675 17.05 33.41 2.46
C ALA A 675 16.75 34.54 1.47
N GLU A 676 16.18 34.25 0.28
CA GLU A 676 16.08 35.24 -0.80
C GLU A 676 14.66 35.53 -1.33
N SER A 677 13.66 34.70 -1.08
CA SER A 677 12.30 34.94 -1.57
C SER A 677 11.59 36.06 -0.80
N GLY A 678 11.93 36.24 0.48
CA GLY A 678 11.28 37.21 1.38
C GLY A 678 9.81 36.91 1.66
N THR A 679 9.37 35.65 1.46
CA THR A 679 7.99 35.25 1.71
C THR A 679 7.68 35.13 3.21
N PRO A 680 6.52 35.60 3.69
CA PRO A 680 6.17 35.56 5.11
C PRO A 680 5.51 34.24 5.53
N VAL A 681 5.75 33.15 4.80
CA VAL A 681 5.08 31.86 5.01
C VAL A 681 5.80 31.05 6.08
N VAL A 682 5.03 30.53 7.02
CA VAL A 682 5.41 29.46 7.94
C VAL A 682 5.20 28.14 7.20
N MET A 683 6.29 27.48 6.83
CA MET A 683 6.25 26.15 6.22
C MET A 683 6.16 25.08 7.32
N ALA A 684 5.26 24.11 7.17
CA ALA A 684 5.07 23.04 8.15
C ALA A 684 6.36 22.23 8.37
N ASP A 685 7.03 21.88 7.27
CA ASP A 685 8.15 20.94 7.27
C ASP A 685 9.54 21.61 7.32
N GLN A 686 9.59 22.88 7.70
CA GLN A 686 10.82 23.71 7.68
C GLN A 686 12.01 23.13 8.50
N LEU A 687 11.77 22.18 9.40
CA LEU A 687 12.79 21.54 10.24
C LEU A 687 12.85 20.01 10.06
N CYS A 688 12.52 19.47 8.88
CA CYS A 688 12.62 18.03 8.61
C CYS A 688 14.03 17.46 8.92
N GLY A 689 15.10 18.16 8.54
CA GLY A 689 16.45 17.73 8.88
C GLY A 689 16.74 17.68 10.38
N ASP A 690 16.18 18.62 11.18
CA ASP A 690 16.34 18.58 12.64
C ASP A 690 15.53 17.44 13.27
N PHE A 691 14.35 17.14 12.73
CA PHE A 691 13.58 15.94 13.07
C PHE A 691 14.44 14.69 12.87
N TYR A 692 15.03 14.53 11.69
CA TYR A 692 15.87 13.38 11.36
C TYR A 692 17.14 13.30 12.21
N ALA A 693 17.84 14.42 12.42
CA ALA A 693 19.03 14.44 13.27
C ALA A 693 18.71 13.92 14.69
N ARG A 694 17.63 14.42 15.30
CA ARG A 694 17.19 14.00 16.64
C ARG A 694 16.71 12.56 16.68
N LEU A 695 15.92 12.14 15.69
CA LEU A 695 15.45 10.76 15.55
C LEU A 695 16.60 9.76 15.52
N LEU A 696 17.71 10.14 14.86
CA LEU A 696 18.88 9.31 14.64
C LEU A 696 19.95 9.44 15.75
N GLY A 697 19.67 10.19 16.81
CA GLY A 697 20.61 10.46 17.89
C GLY A 697 21.85 11.27 17.46
N LEU A 698 21.76 11.97 16.33
CA LEU A 698 22.79 12.87 15.81
C LEU A 698 22.71 14.23 16.52
N PRO A 699 23.78 15.06 16.48
CA PRO A 699 23.71 16.42 16.99
C PRO A 699 22.59 17.22 16.31
N SER A 700 21.71 17.84 17.10
CA SER A 700 20.59 18.62 16.55
C SER A 700 21.07 19.70 15.60
N VAL A 701 20.32 19.95 14.54
CA VAL A 701 20.60 21.00 13.56
C VAL A 701 20.45 22.36 14.23
N VAL A 702 19.37 22.54 15.00
CA VAL A 702 19.04 23.79 15.69
C VAL A 702 18.98 23.60 17.21
N SER A 703 18.97 24.70 17.95
CA SER A 703 18.80 24.63 19.41
C SER A 703 17.39 24.17 19.80
N ASP A 704 17.24 23.52 20.96
CA ASP A 704 15.93 23.10 21.48
C ASP A 704 14.95 24.26 21.62
N ALA A 705 15.45 25.45 21.97
CA ALA A 705 14.62 26.66 22.07
C ALA A 705 14.05 27.07 20.72
N ASN A 706 14.88 27.07 19.66
CA ASN A 706 14.44 27.43 18.31
C ASN A 706 13.50 26.36 17.75
N ALA A 707 13.81 25.07 17.93
CA ALA A 707 12.94 23.96 17.52
C ALA A 707 11.55 24.06 18.16
N LEU A 708 11.48 24.22 19.48
CA LEU A 708 10.21 24.35 20.21
C LEU A 708 9.45 25.61 19.81
N SER A 709 10.14 26.73 19.59
CA SER A 709 9.53 27.98 19.12
C SER A 709 8.89 27.79 17.75
N THR A 710 9.65 27.26 16.79
CA THR A 710 9.17 26.95 15.43
C THR A 710 7.98 26.01 15.45
N LEU A 711 8.06 24.88 16.18
CA LEU A 711 6.96 23.92 16.29
C LEU A 711 5.69 24.54 16.89
N ASN A 712 5.82 25.42 17.89
CA ASN A 712 4.67 26.15 18.43
C ASN A 712 4.06 27.11 17.40
N VAL A 713 4.88 27.76 16.57
CA VAL A 713 4.39 28.62 15.48
C VAL A 713 3.69 27.81 14.40
N VAL A 714 4.24 26.66 13.99
CA VAL A 714 3.59 25.75 13.04
C VAL A 714 2.27 25.23 13.59
N ARG A 715 2.23 24.83 14.86
CA ARG A 715 0.99 24.38 15.53
C ARG A 715 -0.09 25.49 15.51
N ASP A 716 0.26 26.71 15.90
CA ASP A 716 -0.70 27.83 15.95
C ASP A 716 -1.17 28.24 14.54
N ALA A 717 -0.23 28.48 13.62
CA ALA A 717 -0.53 29.01 12.28
C ALA A 717 -1.13 27.96 11.34
N CYS A 718 -0.46 26.81 11.20
CA CYS A 718 -0.76 25.81 10.16
C CYS A 718 -1.75 24.73 10.60
N PHE A 719 -2.02 24.59 11.90
CA PHE A 719 -2.95 23.60 12.43
C PHE A 719 -4.14 24.23 13.16
N GLU A 720 -3.93 24.89 14.30
CA GLU A 720 -5.03 25.40 15.14
C GLU A 720 -5.88 26.47 14.43
N ARG A 721 -5.25 27.35 13.64
CA ARG A 721 -5.96 28.39 12.86
C ARG A 721 -6.46 27.91 11.50
N PHE A 722 -5.94 26.79 11.00
CA PHE A 722 -6.33 26.24 9.71
C PHE A 722 -7.46 25.23 9.89
N GLU A 723 -8.67 25.59 9.44
CA GLU A 723 -9.87 24.76 9.61
C GLU A 723 -10.10 24.28 11.06
N GLY A 724 -9.68 25.09 12.03
CA GLY A 724 -9.78 24.79 13.46
C GLY A 724 -9.03 23.54 13.90
N GLY A 725 -8.01 23.09 13.16
CA GLY A 725 -7.26 21.86 13.45
C GLY A 725 -8.01 20.56 13.13
N THR A 726 -9.07 20.61 12.32
CA THR A 726 -9.90 19.43 12.02
C THR A 726 -9.50 18.69 10.73
N LEU A 727 -8.70 19.32 9.87
CA LEU A 727 -8.23 18.76 8.60
C LEU A 727 -6.82 18.16 8.72
N GLY A 728 -5.92 18.88 9.41
CA GLY A 728 -4.50 18.59 9.54
C GLY A 728 -3.68 19.88 9.49
N VAL A 729 -2.36 19.76 9.44
CA VAL A 729 -1.40 20.85 9.26
C VAL A 729 -1.33 21.18 7.77
N ALA A 730 -1.67 22.42 7.40
CA ALA A 730 -1.43 22.94 6.05
C ALA A 730 0.07 23.07 5.77
N ASN A 731 0.50 22.82 4.54
CA ASN A 731 1.92 22.92 4.17
C ASN A 731 2.52 24.32 4.40
N GLY A 732 1.75 25.39 4.18
CA GLY A 732 2.26 26.75 4.26
C GLY A 732 1.21 27.82 4.44
N LEU A 733 1.25 28.54 5.57
CA LEU A 733 0.37 29.68 5.84
C LEU A 733 1.16 30.88 6.36
N ARG A 734 0.56 32.07 6.32
CA ARG A 734 1.10 33.22 7.04
C ARG A 734 1.02 32.97 8.55
N ARG A 735 1.82 33.70 9.32
CA ARG A 735 1.83 33.63 10.80
C ARG A 735 0.45 33.80 11.45
N ASP A 736 -0.47 34.52 10.81
CA ASP A 736 -1.85 34.73 11.29
C ASP A 736 -2.85 33.63 10.91
N GLY A 737 -2.40 32.60 10.18
CA GLY A 737 -3.19 31.47 9.69
C GLY A 737 -3.88 31.71 8.34
N THR A 738 -3.63 32.84 7.67
CA THR A 738 -4.21 33.13 6.36
C THR A 738 -3.31 32.64 5.21
N PRO A 739 -3.87 32.27 4.05
CA PRO A 739 -3.08 31.91 2.88
C PRO A 739 -2.18 33.05 2.39
N LEU A 740 -1.03 32.70 1.80
CA LEU A 740 -0.28 33.63 0.96
C LEU A 740 -1.11 34.02 -0.28
N ASP A 741 -1.63 32.99 -0.94
CA ASP A 741 -2.55 33.04 -2.08
C ASP A 741 -3.77 32.17 -1.75
N PRO A 742 -5.00 32.73 -1.66
CA PRO A 742 -6.21 31.97 -1.42
C PRO A 742 -6.50 30.90 -2.47
N ASP A 743 -5.96 31.05 -3.67
CA ASP A 743 -6.10 30.10 -4.78
C ASP A 743 -4.87 29.17 -4.90
N GLY A 744 -3.93 29.25 -3.96
CA GLY A 744 -2.71 28.44 -3.95
C GLY A 744 -3.01 26.94 -3.85
N THR A 745 -2.21 26.13 -4.52
CA THR A 745 -2.36 24.66 -4.54
C THR A 745 -1.64 24.04 -3.33
N HIS A 746 -0.31 23.86 -3.42
CA HIS A 746 0.48 23.12 -2.43
C HIS A 746 0.46 23.73 -1.02
N PRO A 747 0.55 25.06 -0.83
CA PRO A 747 0.56 25.61 0.54
C PRO A 747 -0.72 25.34 1.34
N LEU A 748 -1.86 25.19 0.65
CA LEU A 748 -3.17 24.97 1.26
C LEU A 748 -3.55 23.49 1.38
N GLU A 749 -2.71 22.59 0.88
CA GLU A 749 -2.91 21.15 1.02
C GLU A 749 -2.45 20.67 2.40
N VAL A 750 -3.12 19.61 2.87
CA VAL A 750 -2.66 18.78 3.98
C VAL A 750 -2.06 17.54 3.36
N TRP A 751 -0.73 17.47 3.33
CA TRP A 751 -0.03 16.27 2.87
C TRP A 751 -0.05 15.22 3.99
N THR A 752 -0.69 14.08 3.74
CA THR A 752 -1.00 13.06 4.77
C THR A 752 0.28 12.54 5.42
N GLY A 753 1.27 12.18 4.61
CA GLY A 753 2.55 11.67 5.10
C GLY A 753 3.42 12.71 5.82
N ILE A 754 3.41 13.97 5.37
CA ILE A 754 4.11 15.07 6.07
C ILE A 754 3.46 15.31 7.44
N ASN A 755 2.13 15.23 7.52
CA ASN A 755 1.41 15.35 8.79
C ASN A 755 1.79 14.26 9.79
N PHE A 756 2.00 13.03 9.33
CA PHE A 756 2.52 11.96 10.18
C PHE A 756 3.99 12.17 10.55
N GLY A 757 4.81 12.67 9.63
CA GLY A 757 6.20 13.06 9.89
C GLY A 757 6.31 14.14 10.97
N ILE A 758 5.61 15.26 10.81
CA ILE A 758 5.66 16.36 11.78
C ILE A 758 5.03 15.97 13.12
N ALA A 759 3.99 15.13 13.14
CA ALA A 759 3.46 14.59 14.38
C ALA A 759 4.52 13.74 15.11
N SER A 760 5.32 12.96 14.39
CA SER A 760 6.45 12.21 14.95
C SER A 760 7.50 13.15 15.54
N TYR A 761 7.75 14.29 14.90
CA TYR A 761 8.65 15.29 15.41
C TYR A 761 8.12 15.98 16.70
N PHE A 762 6.84 16.36 16.72
CA PHE A 762 6.19 16.85 17.94
C PHE A 762 6.30 15.85 19.09
N ARG A 763 6.14 14.55 18.83
CA ARG A 763 6.29 13.49 19.83
C ARG A 763 7.72 13.44 20.38
N LEU A 764 8.74 13.46 19.51
CA LEU A 764 10.15 13.49 19.92
C LEU A 764 10.49 14.72 20.77
N MET A 765 9.85 15.87 20.50
CA MET A 765 10.00 17.09 21.28
C MET A 765 9.13 17.15 22.54
N GLY A 766 8.49 16.05 22.92
CA GLY A 766 7.68 15.92 24.14
C GLY A 766 6.26 16.50 24.05
N GLN A 767 5.80 16.89 22.86
CA GLN A 767 4.47 17.47 22.61
C GLN A 767 3.46 16.42 22.11
N SER A 768 3.26 15.37 22.91
CA SER A 768 2.45 14.19 22.56
C SER A 768 0.99 14.52 22.24
N ASP A 769 0.37 15.44 22.96
CA ASP A 769 -1.04 15.81 22.73
C ASP A 769 -1.22 16.46 21.34
N THR A 770 -0.27 17.31 20.94
CA THR A 770 -0.25 17.92 19.60
C THR A 770 -0.07 16.84 18.52
N ALA A 771 0.88 15.93 18.71
CA ALA A 771 1.12 14.83 17.78
C ALA A 771 -0.14 13.99 17.54
N LEU A 772 -0.81 13.58 18.62
CA LEU A 772 -2.04 12.80 18.53
C LEU A 772 -3.22 13.58 17.94
N ALA A 773 -3.31 14.89 18.19
CA ALA A 773 -4.33 15.74 17.59
C ALA A 773 -4.17 15.85 16.06
N ILE A 774 -2.95 16.09 15.58
CA ILE A 774 -2.64 16.17 14.15
C ILE A 774 -2.94 14.83 13.46
N THR A 775 -2.40 13.73 13.98
CA THR A 775 -2.63 12.41 13.40
C THR A 775 -4.11 12.02 13.45
N GLY A 776 -4.79 12.30 14.55
CA GLY A 776 -6.22 12.03 14.69
C GLY A 776 -7.08 12.79 13.67
N ALA A 777 -6.72 14.04 13.37
CA ALA A 777 -7.40 14.83 12.34
C ALA A 777 -7.28 14.16 10.96
N VAL A 778 -6.05 13.85 10.52
CA VAL A 778 -5.81 13.23 9.21
C VAL A 778 -6.47 11.84 9.11
N VAL A 779 -6.30 10.98 10.13
CA VAL A 779 -6.93 9.65 10.16
C VAL A 779 -8.45 9.76 10.09
N ASN A 780 -9.06 10.72 10.77
CA ASN A 780 -10.50 10.92 10.70
C ASN A 780 -10.93 11.31 9.28
N GLN A 781 -10.21 12.22 8.62
CA GLN A 781 -10.52 12.62 7.24
C GLN A 781 -10.44 11.44 6.26
N VAL A 782 -9.38 10.65 6.34
CA VAL A 782 -9.18 9.49 5.44
C VAL A 782 -10.30 8.45 5.62
N TYR A 783 -10.52 7.99 6.85
CA TYR A 783 -11.37 6.82 7.11
C TYR A 783 -12.87 7.12 7.23
N SER A 784 -13.25 8.39 7.41
CA SER A 784 -14.64 8.84 7.31
C SER A 784 -14.98 9.39 5.91
N GLY A 785 -13.99 9.92 5.20
CA GLY A 785 -14.13 10.60 3.91
C GLY A 785 -14.15 9.70 2.68
N GLY A 786 -14.10 8.37 2.84
CA GLY A 786 -14.14 7.44 1.71
C GLY A 786 -12.78 7.24 1.03
N LEU A 787 -11.68 7.50 1.74
CA LEU A 787 -10.32 7.35 1.24
C LEU A 787 -9.61 6.10 1.81
N GLN A 788 -10.32 5.25 2.56
CA GLN A 788 -9.73 4.03 3.11
C GLN A 788 -9.19 3.11 2.01
N PHE A 789 -7.98 2.58 2.19
CA PHE A 789 -7.27 1.75 1.18
C PHE A 789 -7.04 2.46 -0.16
N ARG A 790 -7.00 3.79 -0.13
CA ARG A 790 -6.61 4.68 -1.24
C ARG A 790 -6.14 6.04 -0.69
N THR A 791 -5.43 6.01 0.44
CA THR A 791 -4.98 7.22 1.13
C THR A 791 -4.17 8.09 0.17
N PRO A 792 -4.52 9.39 0.01
CA PRO A 792 -3.88 10.25 -0.98
C PRO A 792 -2.66 10.96 -0.44
N GLU A 793 -1.87 11.58 -1.34
CA GLU A 793 -0.83 12.53 -0.93
C GLU A 793 -1.48 13.68 -0.16
N ALA A 794 -2.49 14.31 -0.76
CA ALA A 794 -3.06 15.55 -0.26
C ALA A 794 -4.59 15.52 -0.13
N ILE A 795 -5.09 16.16 0.93
CA ILE A 795 -6.51 16.53 1.10
C ILE A 795 -6.65 18.05 1.29
N THR A 796 -7.83 18.60 0.99
CA THR A 796 -8.11 20.04 1.10
C THR A 796 -9.42 20.33 1.86
N ALA A 797 -9.57 21.59 2.30
CA ALA A 797 -10.76 22.07 3.01
C ALA A 797 -12.05 22.05 2.19
N VAL A 798 -11.95 21.93 0.85
CA VAL A 798 -13.11 21.87 -0.06
C VAL A 798 -13.52 20.43 -0.41
N ASN A 799 -13.13 19.47 0.43
CA ASN A 799 -13.47 18.04 0.29
C ASN A 799 -12.96 17.40 -1.01
N THR A 800 -11.74 17.78 -1.43
CA THR A 800 -11.04 17.19 -2.57
C THR A 800 -9.70 16.59 -2.18
N PHE A 801 -9.21 15.64 -2.98
CA PHE A 801 -7.89 15.02 -2.81
C PHE A 801 -7.05 15.07 -4.09
N ARG A 802 -5.74 14.83 -3.97
CA ARG A 802 -4.80 14.63 -5.09
C ARG A 802 -3.96 13.37 -4.86
N ALA A 803 -3.78 12.59 -5.93
CA ALA A 803 -2.96 11.38 -6.01
C ALA A 803 -3.28 10.34 -4.93
N CYS A 804 -4.14 9.35 -5.25
CA CYS A 804 -4.52 8.29 -4.31
C CYS A 804 -3.56 7.09 -4.37
N HIS A 805 -3.63 6.18 -3.37
CA HIS A 805 -2.67 5.06 -3.24
C HIS A 805 -1.23 5.54 -3.05
N TYR A 806 -1.02 6.43 -2.07
CA TYR A 806 0.21 7.21 -1.99
C TYR A 806 1.19 6.69 -0.93
N LEU A 807 2.43 6.44 -1.36
CA LEU A 807 3.53 5.88 -0.56
C LEU A 807 3.76 6.60 0.77
N ARG A 808 3.61 7.93 0.78
CA ARG A 808 3.87 8.77 1.96
C ARG A 808 2.92 8.45 3.13
N ALA A 809 1.75 7.87 2.88
CA ALA A 809 0.78 7.54 3.92
C ALA A 809 1.33 6.58 5.00
N MET A 810 2.26 5.70 4.63
CA MET A 810 2.93 4.78 5.55
C MET A 810 3.80 5.48 6.61
N ALA A 811 4.05 6.79 6.48
CA ALA A 811 4.75 7.60 7.48
C ALA A 811 4.10 7.60 8.86
N ILE A 812 2.84 7.17 8.98
CA ILE A 812 2.18 6.96 10.28
C ILE A 812 2.98 6.03 11.21
N TRP A 813 3.79 5.12 10.66
CA TRP A 813 4.69 4.26 11.45
C TRP A 813 5.84 5.01 12.14
N GLY A 814 6.11 6.27 11.75
CA GLY A 814 6.96 7.18 12.51
C GLY A 814 6.38 7.51 13.89
N LEU A 815 5.04 7.52 14.06
CA LEU A 815 4.43 7.66 15.38
C LEU A 815 4.65 6.44 16.25
N TRP A 816 4.56 5.23 15.71
CA TRP A 816 4.88 4.04 16.49
C TRP A 816 6.34 4.07 16.96
N ALA A 817 7.26 4.36 16.02
CA ALA A 817 8.68 4.46 16.31
C ALA A 817 8.97 5.47 17.44
N THR A 818 8.40 6.68 17.35
CA THR A 818 8.65 7.76 18.32
C THR A 818 7.85 7.62 19.62
N ASP A 819 6.69 6.94 19.62
CA ASP A 819 5.92 6.66 20.84
C ASP A 819 6.53 5.55 21.69
N THR A 820 7.19 4.60 21.05
CA THR A 820 7.66 3.36 21.68
C THR A 820 9.16 3.26 21.84
N ASP A 821 9.90 4.25 21.34
CA ASP A 821 11.36 4.20 21.24
C ASP A 821 11.81 3.00 20.40
N TRP A 822 11.24 2.90 19.19
CA TRP A 822 11.51 1.85 18.20
C TRP A 822 11.30 0.43 18.73
N ALA A 823 10.23 0.23 19.52
CA ALA A 823 9.93 -1.10 20.05
C ALA A 823 9.66 -2.08 18.89
N GLU A 824 10.41 -3.19 18.92
CA GLU A 824 10.34 -4.23 17.89
C GLU A 824 8.95 -4.88 17.84
N ILE A 825 8.52 -5.18 16.61
CA ILE A 825 7.32 -5.95 16.34
C ILE A 825 7.70 -7.44 16.21
N PRO A 826 6.94 -8.37 16.82
CA PRO A 826 7.21 -9.80 16.71
C PRO A 826 7.39 -10.27 15.26
N GLY A 827 8.47 -11.01 15.01
CA GLY A 827 8.84 -11.50 13.67
C GLY A 827 9.80 -10.58 12.90
N ALA A 828 9.80 -9.27 13.14
CA ALA A 828 10.55 -8.31 12.33
C ALA A 828 12.09 -8.49 12.35
N SER A 829 12.63 -9.13 13.39
CA SER A 829 14.06 -9.41 13.54
C SER A 829 14.51 -10.72 12.87
N GLU A 830 13.59 -11.49 12.26
CA GLU A 830 13.90 -12.75 11.56
C GLU A 830 14.69 -12.48 10.25
N ARG A 831 15.60 -13.38 9.88
CA ARG A 831 16.48 -13.27 8.70
C ARG A 831 16.25 -14.38 7.70
#